data_AF-A0A7J9J965-F1
#
_entry.id   AF-A0A7J9J965-F1
#
_cell.length_a   1.000
_cell.length_b   1.000
_cell.length_c   1.000
_cell.angle_alpha   90.00
_cell.angle_beta   90.00
_cell.angle_gamma   90.00
#
_symmetry.space_group_name_H-M   'P 1'
#
loop_
_entity.id
_entity.type
_entity.pdbx_description
1 polymer ?
#
loop_
_entity_poly.entity_id
_entity_poly.type
_entity_poly.pdbx_seq_one_letter_code
_entity_poly.pdbx_strand_id
1 'polypeptide(L)'
;MASTLFRTIQIHPFLLYPTALFSRRNGVLCCTMKSSQTQTATQEKQQPPKVKVPQHALKKTVDKITRDYEAIIGIETHVQLSTLTKAFCSCPYNYGSQPNTSICPICMGLPGALPVLNSKVIEFAVKLGLALNCKLSLNSKFDRKQYFYPDLPKGYQISQFDIPIATGGYVDLDLPLEFGGGHRKFGIIRVDLNRAGVPLLEIVSEPDMRTGIEAAEYAAELQRVVRYLGISNGNMQEGSLRCDVNVSIRPVGQSEFGTKIQVPPFPVDRWESGIAYVEIKNLNSFSSINRAIDFEISRQALLHSQGQSDQIVQETRLWEEGAQKTVTMRKKEGLSDYRYFPEPDLPEVILTQEYVDSISNSLPELPEAKRRRYEKMGLSMQDVLFLANDMNVAEYFDATLSSGADIKLAANWIMGDIAAYMKNEKLSINDIKLTPQELAELIASIKSGTISGKIGKEILSELLAKGGTVKGLIEEKDLIQATRVRNYRVYPYERTELNFLIADPVEIGKMIDKVISENPKQLEQYRGGKTKLQGFFAGQWWFRFDFAGLRPLMVTPPARKVMVVADPAPHSAAALQYALSHALLEQDELILLHVENTSSWKNTLTTFLKRPTIASAANAMTPNISSGPDWGSTDVNFLDQMKYASEIAQPKIPVRIEKIDPDGKDKATVILSKSKDLGIDLIIIGQKRSLSSAILG
;
A
#
# COMPACT_ATOMS: atom_id res chain seq x y z
N MET A 1 15.58 -25.22 70.29
CA MET A 1 15.87 -26.50 70.97
C MET A 1 15.89 -27.60 69.91
N ALA A 2 16.98 -28.36 69.87
CA ALA A 2 17.18 -29.67 69.23
C ALA A 2 16.86 -29.81 67.71
N SER A 3 17.59 -30.54 66.87
CA SER A 3 18.79 -31.35 67.03
C SER A 3 19.16 -31.90 65.63
N THR A 4 20.40 -31.63 65.22
CA THR A 4 21.36 -32.60 64.67
C THR A 4 20.97 -33.52 63.50
N LEU A 5 21.66 -33.36 62.36
CA LEU A 5 22.44 -34.45 61.73
C LEU A 5 23.44 -33.87 60.70
N PHE A 6 24.71 -34.17 60.94
CA PHE A 6 25.92 -33.76 60.21
C PHE A 6 26.41 -34.89 59.29
N ARG A 7 27.37 -34.52 58.42
CA ARG A 7 28.37 -35.31 57.64
C ARG A 7 27.98 -35.38 56.15
N THR A 8 28.73 -34.83 55.21
CA THR A 8 30.19 -34.84 55.01
C THR A 8 30.65 -33.67 54.12
N ILE A 9 31.56 -32.82 54.60
CA ILE A 9 32.46 -32.01 53.73
C ILE A 9 33.87 -32.16 54.31
N GLN A 10 34.73 -32.86 53.57
CA GLN A 10 36.18 -32.90 53.81
C GLN A 10 36.78 -31.58 53.33
N ILE A 11 37.37 -30.81 54.24
CA ILE A 11 38.25 -29.68 53.93
C ILE A 11 39.65 -30.11 54.32
N HIS A 12 40.59 -30.15 53.37
CA HIS A 12 42.00 -30.33 53.67
C HIS A 12 42.63 -29.00 54.12
N PRO A 13 43.44 -29.00 55.20
CA PRO A 13 43.97 -27.78 55.79
C PRO A 13 45.24 -27.30 55.09
N PHE A 14 45.31 -25.98 54.93
CA PHE A 14 46.48 -25.21 54.54
C PHE A 14 47.63 -25.38 55.55
N LEU A 15 48.84 -25.58 55.03
CA LEU A 15 50.11 -25.45 55.75
C LEU A 15 50.84 -24.20 55.25
N LEU A 16 51.08 -23.27 56.17
CA LEU A 16 51.89 -22.06 56.00
C LEU A 16 53.24 -22.26 56.72
N TYR A 17 54.32 -21.76 56.14
CA TYR A 17 55.47 -21.16 56.84
C TYR A 17 56.38 -20.41 55.82
N PRO A 18 57.22 -19.44 56.23
CA PRO A 18 57.02 -18.02 55.90
C PRO A 18 58.27 -17.33 55.32
N THR A 19 58.15 -16.10 54.84
CA THR A 19 59.14 -15.04 55.13
C THR A 19 58.52 -13.65 54.93
N ALA A 20 58.70 -12.81 55.94
CA ALA A 20 58.27 -11.42 56.01
C ALA A 20 59.12 -10.51 55.09
N LEU A 21 58.60 -9.32 54.75
CA LEU A 21 59.17 -8.01 55.09
C LEU A 21 58.40 -6.84 54.41
N PHE A 22 57.95 -5.91 55.26
CA PHE A 22 57.70 -4.48 55.07
C PHE A 22 56.57 -3.88 54.19
N SER A 23 55.68 -3.20 54.93
CA SER A 23 55.28 -1.78 54.81
C SER A 23 53.87 -1.47 54.30
N ARG A 24 53.09 -0.83 55.19
CA ARG A 24 51.78 -0.20 54.97
C ARG A 24 51.89 0.98 53.99
N ARG A 25 50.96 1.06 53.04
CA ARG A 25 50.33 2.32 52.62
C ARG A 25 48.92 2.06 52.08
N ASN A 26 47.95 2.83 52.56
CA ASN A 26 46.55 2.81 52.14
C ASN A 26 46.42 3.13 50.64
N GLY A 27 45.57 2.39 49.92
CA GLY A 27 45.21 2.70 48.54
C GLY A 27 44.02 1.86 48.08
N VAL A 28 42.92 2.55 47.76
CA VAL A 28 41.68 2.01 47.18
C VAL A 28 41.98 1.27 45.87
N LEU A 29 41.49 0.03 45.73
CA LEU A 29 41.67 -0.78 44.54
C LEU A 29 40.40 -0.74 43.68
N CYS A 30 40.47 0.07 42.64
CA CYS A 30 39.57 0.05 41.48
C CYS A 30 40.24 -0.83 40.42
N CYS A 31 39.55 -1.85 39.88
CA CYS A 31 40.12 -2.74 38.87
C CYS A 31 39.41 -2.55 37.53
N THR A 32 40.15 -2.04 36.55
CA THR A 32 39.77 -1.95 35.13
C THR A 32 40.27 -3.19 34.39
N MET A 33 39.39 -3.81 33.60
CA MET A 33 39.72 -4.94 32.72
C MET A 33 40.45 -4.41 31.47
N LYS A 34 41.71 -4.82 31.26
CA LYS A 34 42.44 -4.66 30.00
C LYS A 34 42.36 -5.96 29.17
N SER A 35 42.00 -5.81 27.90
CA SER A 35 42.02 -6.84 26.87
C SER A 35 43.44 -7.36 26.59
N SER A 36 43.62 -8.67 26.60
CA SER A 36 44.82 -9.36 26.13
C SER A 36 44.79 -9.54 24.61
N GLN A 37 45.76 -8.95 23.91
CA GLN A 37 46.07 -9.26 22.51
C GLN A 37 46.93 -10.51 22.46
N THR A 38 46.45 -11.56 21.80
CA THR A 38 47.26 -12.73 21.42
C THR A 38 47.71 -12.56 19.97
N GLN A 39 49.02 -12.37 19.78
CA GLN A 39 49.65 -12.38 18.46
C GLN A 39 49.58 -13.79 17.87
N THR A 40 49.02 -13.93 16.67
CA THR A 40 49.08 -15.17 15.89
C THR A 40 49.83 -14.87 14.60
N ALA A 41 50.88 -15.66 14.34
CA ALA A 41 51.80 -15.51 13.22
C ALA A 41 51.09 -15.61 11.85
N THR A 42 51.43 -14.68 10.96
CA THR A 42 50.95 -14.62 9.58
C THR A 42 51.57 -15.75 8.76
N GLN A 43 50.76 -16.74 8.37
CA GLN A 43 51.06 -17.58 7.21
C GLN A 43 50.40 -16.94 5.98
N GLU A 44 51.21 -16.53 5.00
CA GLU A 44 50.74 -16.10 3.68
C GLU A 44 50.06 -17.29 2.98
N LYS A 45 48.72 -17.29 2.98
CA LYS A 45 47.92 -18.08 2.03
C LYS A 45 47.90 -17.33 0.71
N GLN A 46 48.60 -17.86 -0.29
CA GLN A 46 48.42 -17.47 -1.69
C GLN A 46 46.94 -17.64 -2.07
N GLN A 47 46.27 -16.55 -2.40
CA GLN A 47 44.92 -16.57 -2.97
C GLN A 47 45.01 -17.13 -4.40
N PRO A 48 44.18 -18.12 -4.77
CA PRO A 48 44.01 -18.44 -6.18
C PRO A 48 43.39 -17.22 -6.89
N PRO A 49 43.70 -16.99 -8.18
CA PRO A 49 43.32 -15.79 -8.89
C PRO A 49 41.79 -15.60 -8.84
N LYS A 50 41.35 -14.49 -8.24
CA LYS A 50 39.96 -14.04 -8.28
C LYS A 50 39.61 -13.69 -9.72
N VAL A 51 39.04 -14.65 -10.44
CA VAL A 51 38.23 -14.34 -11.62
C VAL A 51 37.03 -13.56 -11.12
N LYS A 52 37.03 -12.24 -11.29
CA LYS A 52 35.87 -11.38 -11.04
C LYS A 52 34.82 -11.70 -12.09
N VAL A 53 34.00 -12.72 -11.85
CA VAL A 53 32.75 -12.90 -12.58
C VAL A 53 31.86 -11.71 -12.20
N PRO A 54 31.34 -10.92 -13.15
CA PRO A 54 30.46 -9.80 -12.83
C PRO A 54 29.25 -10.29 -12.02
N GLN A 55 28.96 -9.69 -10.86
CA GLN A 55 27.78 -10.03 -10.03
C GLN A 55 26.47 -10.02 -10.83
N HIS A 56 26.41 -9.17 -11.87
CA HIS A 56 25.27 -9.08 -12.78
C HIS A 56 25.11 -10.33 -13.68
N ALA A 57 26.20 -11.02 -14.03
CA ALA A 57 26.15 -12.27 -14.79
C ALA A 57 25.71 -13.43 -13.89
N LEU A 58 26.20 -13.47 -12.65
CA LEU A 58 25.79 -14.47 -11.66
C LEU A 58 24.28 -14.36 -11.36
N LYS A 59 23.77 -13.13 -11.18
CA LYS A 59 22.34 -12.86 -10.96
C LYS A 59 21.49 -13.34 -12.14
N LYS A 60 21.86 -13.03 -13.39
CA LYS A 60 21.15 -13.51 -14.59
C LYS A 60 21.12 -15.04 -14.71
N THR A 61 22.20 -15.72 -14.30
CA THR A 61 22.27 -17.18 -14.30
C THR A 61 21.39 -17.78 -13.22
N VAL A 62 21.41 -17.24 -12.00
CA VAL A 62 20.53 -17.66 -10.90
C VAL A 62 19.07 -17.43 -11.28
N ASP A 63 18.72 -16.25 -11.81
CA ASP A 63 17.36 -15.94 -12.27
C ASP A 63 16.87 -16.91 -13.36
N LYS A 64 17.77 -17.45 -14.17
CA LYS A 64 17.44 -18.47 -15.18
C LYS A 64 17.20 -19.83 -14.53
N ILE A 65 18.10 -20.26 -13.63
CA ILE A 65 18.00 -21.55 -12.93
C ILE A 65 16.73 -21.60 -12.09
N THR A 66 16.41 -20.53 -11.36
CA THR A 66 15.23 -20.48 -10.49
C THR A 66 13.91 -20.65 -11.25
N ARG A 67 13.86 -20.33 -12.56
CA ARG A 67 12.64 -20.52 -13.38
C ARG A 67 12.31 -21.98 -13.67
N ASP A 68 13.31 -22.86 -13.55
CA ASP A 68 13.11 -24.30 -13.75
C ASP A 68 12.53 -24.97 -12.49
N TYR A 69 12.38 -24.23 -11.39
CA TYR A 69 11.85 -24.71 -10.11
C TYR A 69 10.63 -23.89 -9.66
N GLU A 70 9.73 -24.56 -8.95
CA GLU A 70 8.63 -23.98 -8.20
C GLU A 70 8.95 -24.07 -6.70
N ALA A 71 8.78 -22.97 -5.97
CA ALA A 71 8.93 -22.95 -4.52
C ALA A 71 7.61 -23.32 -3.83
N ILE A 72 7.71 -23.97 -2.67
CA ILE A 72 6.60 -24.43 -1.85
C ILE A 72 6.86 -23.91 -0.45
N ILE A 73 6.01 -22.99 -0.01
CA ILE A 73 6.24 -22.20 1.18
C ILE A 73 5.06 -22.32 2.11
N GLY A 74 5.34 -22.65 3.38
CA GLY A 74 4.39 -22.61 4.48
C GLY A 74 4.92 -21.73 5.61
N ILE A 75 4.03 -21.09 6.36
CA ILE A 75 4.38 -20.18 7.45
C ILE A 75 3.72 -20.65 8.74
N GLU A 76 4.52 -20.70 9.80
CA GLU A 76 4.09 -20.86 11.17
C GLU A 76 4.11 -19.48 11.84
N THR A 77 2.94 -18.92 12.12
CA THR A 77 2.79 -17.59 12.71
C THR A 77 2.39 -17.70 14.16
N HIS A 78 3.18 -17.08 15.04
CA HIS A 78 2.83 -16.91 16.45
C HIS A 78 2.31 -15.50 16.70
N VAL A 79 1.11 -15.40 17.26
CA VAL A 79 0.45 -14.15 17.64
C VAL A 79 0.37 -14.07 19.15
N GLN A 80 1.01 -13.07 19.74
CA GLN A 80 0.88 -12.77 21.15
C GLN A 80 -0.40 -12.00 21.42
N LEU A 81 -1.20 -12.51 22.35
CA LEU A 81 -2.50 -11.93 22.67
C LEU A 81 -2.39 -10.76 23.64
N SER A 82 -3.16 -9.72 23.38
CA SER A 82 -3.29 -8.52 24.22
C SER A 82 -4.23 -8.76 25.41
N THR A 83 -3.95 -9.77 26.22
CA THR A 83 -4.71 -10.06 27.46
C THR A 83 -4.07 -9.38 28.67
N LEU A 84 -4.89 -9.10 29.69
CA LEU A 84 -4.40 -8.51 30.94
C LEU A 84 -3.52 -9.48 31.75
N THR A 85 -3.92 -10.75 31.82
CA THR A 85 -3.19 -11.80 32.54
C THR A 85 -2.61 -12.84 31.57
N LYS A 86 -1.63 -13.60 32.06
CA LYS A 86 -1.04 -14.74 31.37
C LYS A 86 -2.07 -15.83 31.05
N ALA A 87 -1.67 -16.81 30.22
CA ALA A 87 -2.57 -17.84 29.70
C ALA A 87 -3.08 -18.80 30.78
N PHE A 88 -2.23 -19.12 31.76
CA PHE A 88 -2.47 -20.17 32.74
C PHE A 88 -2.31 -19.70 34.20
N CYS A 89 -2.20 -18.40 34.44
CA CYS A 89 -2.11 -17.83 35.79
C CYS A 89 -2.54 -16.35 35.82
N SER A 90 -2.72 -15.80 37.02
CA SER A 90 -3.18 -14.43 37.25
C SER A 90 -2.09 -13.35 37.15
N CYS A 91 -0.85 -13.71 36.82
CA CYS A 91 0.20 -12.71 36.63
C CYS A 91 -0.13 -11.79 35.45
N PRO A 92 0.10 -10.47 35.57
CA PRO A 92 0.03 -9.59 34.43
C PRO A 92 1.16 -9.89 33.44
N TYR A 93 0.97 -9.45 32.20
CA TYR A 93 2.05 -9.36 31.23
C TYR A 93 2.11 -7.93 30.70
N ASN A 94 3.24 -7.26 30.93
CA ASN A 94 3.54 -5.95 30.38
C ASN A 94 4.89 -6.01 29.68
N TYR A 95 4.92 -5.67 28.39
CA TYR A 95 6.16 -5.55 27.63
C TYR A 95 7.11 -4.54 28.29
N GLY A 96 8.41 -4.81 28.29
CA GLY A 96 9.43 -3.94 28.90
C GLY A 96 9.51 -3.97 30.44
N SER A 97 8.76 -4.84 31.11
CA SER A 97 8.86 -5.01 32.57
C SER A 97 10.26 -5.47 33.00
N GLN A 98 10.67 -5.09 34.22
CA GLN A 98 11.90 -5.58 34.82
C GLN A 98 11.91 -7.11 34.93
N PRO A 99 13.06 -7.79 34.71
CA PRO A 99 13.15 -9.24 34.81
C PRO A 99 12.60 -9.78 36.13
N ASN A 100 11.86 -10.89 36.06
CA ASN A 100 11.34 -11.62 37.23
C ASN A 100 10.42 -10.81 38.17
N THR A 101 9.79 -9.73 37.71
CA THR A 101 8.84 -8.94 38.53
C THR A 101 7.39 -9.38 38.38
N SER A 102 7.04 -10.03 37.27
CA SER A 102 5.68 -10.51 36.98
C SER A 102 5.66 -12.05 36.97
N ILE A 103 5.95 -12.67 38.12
CA ILE A 103 6.05 -14.13 38.28
C ILE A 103 5.20 -14.65 39.45
N CYS A 104 4.84 -15.92 39.39
CA CYS A 104 4.13 -16.66 40.44
C CYS A 104 4.56 -18.14 40.42
N PRO A 105 4.21 -18.93 41.45
CA PRO A 105 4.52 -20.37 41.50
C PRO A 105 4.13 -21.15 40.23
N ILE A 106 3.00 -20.82 39.61
CA ILE A 106 2.50 -21.50 38.40
C ILE A 106 3.40 -21.24 37.19
N CYS A 107 3.72 -19.98 36.90
CA CYS A 107 4.57 -19.67 35.74
C CYS A 107 6.04 -20.00 35.99
N MET A 108 6.47 -20.08 37.24
CA MET A 108 7.79 -20.61 37.63
C MET A 108 7.86 -22.14 37.62
N GLY A 109 6.73 -22.86 37.44
CA GLY A 109 6.72 -24.32 37.47
C GLY A 109 7.11 -24.90 38.83
N LEU A 110 6.79 -24.22 39.94
CA LEU A 110 7.09 -24.74 41.27
C LEU A 110 6.31 -26.02 41.57
N PRO A 111 6.87 -26.96 42.35
CA PRO A 111 6.16 -28.18 42.75
C PRO A 111 4.81 -27.88 43.40
N GLY A 112 3.76 -28.58 42.95
CA GLY A 112 2.39 -28.42 43.45
C GLY A 112 1.58 -27.29 42.81
N ALA A 113 2.16 -26.52 41.87
CA ALA A 113 1.43 -25.48 41.15
C ALA A 113 0.61 -26.05 39.97
N LEU A 114 -0.65 -25.60 39.83
CA LEU A 114 -1.55 -26.03 38.75
C LEU A 114 -1.91 -24.86 37.82
N PRO A 115 -2.03 -25.09 36.50
CA PRO A 115 -2.46 -24.08 35.54
C PRO A 115 -3.95 -23.74 35.69
N VAL A 116 -4.31 -22.47 35.49
CA VAL A 116 -5.71 -22.01 35.40
C VAL A 116 -5.89 -21.20 34.13
N LEU A 117 -6.68 -21.72 33.19
CA LEU A 117 -6.89 -21.13 31.88
C LEU A 117 -7.57 -19.76 31.94
N ASN A 118 -7.02 -18.80 31.21
CA ASN A 118 -7.59 -17.49 31.01
C ASN A 118 -8.71 -17.52 29.95
N SER A 119 -9.94 -17.16 30.34
CA SER A 119 -11.10 -17.17 29.45
C SER A 119 -10.97 -16.25 28.23
N LYS A 120 -10.23 -15.13 28.34
CA LYS A 120 -10.00 -14.22 27.21
C LYS A 120 -9.14 -14.83 26.12
N VAL A 121 -8.29 -15.81 26.45
CA VAL A 121 -7.51 -16.55 25.46
C VAL A 121 -8.43 -17.37 24.56
N ILE A 122 -9.46 -18.00 25.14
CA ILE A 122 -10.49 -18.73 24.39
C ILE A 122 -11.31 -17.79 23.51
N GLU A 123 -11.78 -16.67 24.06
CA GLU A 123 -12.53 -15.68 23.28
C GLU A 123 -11.74 -15.20 22.06
N PHE A 124 -10.46 -14.85 22.24
CA PHE A 124 -9.60 -14.37 21.16
C PHE A 124 -9.29 -15.45 20.13
N ALA A 125 -9.12 -16.70 20.57
CA ALA A 125 -8.91 -17.82 19.68
C ALA A 125 -10.15 -18.14 18.83
N VAL A 126 -11.36 -18.06 19.42
CA VAL A 126 -12.61 -18.20 18.68
C VAL A 126 -12.79 -17.05 17.69
N LYS A 127 -12.53 -15.79 18.11
CA LYS A 127 -12.55 -14.62 17.21
C LYS A 127 -11.63 -14.82 16.01
N LEU A 128 -10.40 -15.24 16.26
CA LEU A 128 -9.42 -15.48 15.20
C LEU A 128 -9.84 -16.65 14.30
N GLY A 129 -10.30 -17.76 14.87
CA GLY A 129 -10.78 -18.91 14.10
C GLY A 129 -11.92 -18.53 13.14
N LEU A 130 -12.91 -17.79 13.62
CA LEU A 130 -14.00 -17.28 12.77
C LEU A 130 -13.50 -16.32 11.69
N ALA A 131 -12.62 -15.38 12.05
CA ALA A 131 -12.08 -14.40 11.10
C ALA A 131 -11.21 -15.01 10.00
N LEU A 132 -10.58 -16.14 10.31
CA LEU A 132 -9.79 -16.94 9.36
C LEU A 132 -10.62 -18.01 8.65
N ASN A 133 -11.95 -17.93 8.74
CA ASN A 133 -12.89 -18.86 8.11
C ASN A 133 -12.64 -20.33 8.50
N CYS A 134 -12.07 -20.58 9.68
CA CYS A 134 -11.79 -21.91 10.18
C CYS A 134 -13.07 -22.58 10.72
N LYS A 135 -13.10 -23.91 10.66
CA LYS A 135 -14.03 -24.72 11.42
C LYS A 135 -13.59 -24.79 12.88
N LEU A 136 -14.38 -24.22 13.77
CA LEU A 136 -14.17 -24.31 15.22
C LEU A 136 -14.46 -25.72 15.75
N SER A 137 -13.69 -26.16 16.73
CA SER A 137 -13.98 -27.37 17.50
C SER A 137 -14.78 -27.01 18.75
N LEU A 138 -16.02 -27.51 18.86
CA LEU A 138 -16.86 -27.29 20.04
C LEU A 138 -16.34 -28.03 21.28
N ASN A 139 -15.49 -29.03 21.09
CA ASN A 139 -14.72 -29.65 22.15
C ASN A 139 -13.24 -29.63 21.73
N SER A 140 -12.38 -29.03 22.55
CA SER A 140 -10.93 -29.02 22.33
C SER A 140 -10.20 -29.31 23.64
N LYS A 141 -8.97 -29.79 23.54
CA LYS A 141 -8.16 -30.13 24.71
C LYS A 141 -6.78 -29.50 24.64
N PHE A 142 -6.13 -29.46 25.80
CA PHE A 142 -4.72 -29.11 25.91
C PHE A 142 -3.86 -30.36 26.03
N ASP A 143 -2.61 -30.23 25.58
CA ASP A 143 -1.58 -31.25 25.58
C ASP A 143 -0.28 -30.68 26.11
N ARG A 144 0.58 -31.55 26.64
CA ARG A 144 1.94 -31.23 27.03
C ARG A 144 2.90 -31.54 25.89
N LYS A 145 3.53 -30.51 25.33
CA LYS A 145 4.69 -30.61 24.44
C LYS A 145 5.97 -30.66 25.28
N GLN A 146 6.61 -31.81 25.41
CA GLN A 146 7.76 -31.99 26.29
C GLN A 146 9.08 -31.62 25.61
N TYR A 147 9.83 -30.71 26.21
CA TYR A 147 11.23 -30.44 25.86
C TYR A 147 11.92 -29.68 26.98
N PHE A 148 13.23 -29.87 27.12
CA PHE A 148 14.01 -29.21 28.16
C PHE A 148 14.74 -28.02 27.59
N TYR A 149 14.42 -26.83 28.11
CA TYR A 149 15.13 -25.61 27.79
C TYR A 149 15.08 -24.66 29.00
N PRO A 150 16.14 -23.87 29.29
CA PRO A 150 16.18 -23.00 30.47
C PRO A 150 15.05 -21.96 30.58
N ASP A 151 14.41 -21.59 29.46
CA ASP A 151 13.27 -20.66 29.42
C ASP A 151 11.90 -21.31 29.67
N LEU A 152 11.86 -22.65 29.76
CA LEU A 152 10.66 -23.44 29.95
C LEU A 152 10.71 -24.14 31.32
N PRO A 153 10.35 -23.44 32.41
CA PRO A 153 10.61 -23.91 33.77
C PRO A 153 9.86 -25.19 34.14
N LYS A 154 8.72 -25.46 33.49
CA LYS A 154 7.92 -26.69 33.71
C LYS A 154 8.54 -27.94 33.07
N GLY A 155 9.51 -27.80 32.18
CA GLY A 155 10.03 -28.91 31.35
C GLY A 155 9.03 -29.41 30.28
N TYR A 156 7.88 -28.76 30.17
CA TYR A 156 6.90 -28.96 29.10
C TYR A 156 6.14 -27.65 28.84
N GLN A 157 5.65 -27.53 27.61
CA GLN A 157 4.80 -26.44 27.17
C GLN A 157 3.36 -26.95 27.04
N ILE A 158 2.42 -26.25 27.68
CA ILE A 158 0.99 -26.47 27.44
C ILE A 158 0.68 -25.90 26.05
N SER A 159 0.09 -26.73 25.19
CA SER A 159 -0.22 -26.47 23.78
C SER A 159 -1.47 -27.28 23.39
N GLN A 160 -1.81 -27.38 22.11
CA GLN A 160 -2.80 -28.34 21.59
C GLN A 160 -2.17 -29.15 20.46
N PHE A 161 -2.50 -30.43 20.35
CA PHE A 161 -1.91 -31.31 19.34
C PHE A 161 -2.91 -31.78 18.28
N ASP A 162 -3.77 -32.71 18.65
CA ASP A 162 -4.71 -33.47 17.80
C ASP A 162 -6.10 -32.81 17.70
N ILE A 163 -6.57 -32.13 18.76
CA ILE A 163 -7.87 -31.45 18.80
C ILE A 163 -7.66 -29.95 19.09
N PRO A 164 -7.16 -29.17 18.11
CA PRO A 164 -6.99 -27.73 18.27
C PRO A 164 -8.34 -27.02 18.25
N ILE A 165 -8.37 -25.77 18.73
CA ILE A 165 -9.61 -24.98 18.82
C ILE A 165 -10.22 -24.63 17.45
N ALA A 166 -9.40 -24.50 16.40
CA ALA A 166 -9.88 -24.27 15.04
C ALA A 166 -9.02 -24.99 13.98
N THR A 167 -9.66 -25.49 12.93
CA THR A 167 -9.01 -26.23 11.81
C THR A 167 -9.60 -25.81 10.48
N GLY A 168 -8.83 -25.96 9.39
CA GLY A 168 -9.32 -25.85 8.02
C GLY A 168 -9.99 -24.50 7.71
N GLY A 169 -9.17 -23.48 7.47
CA GLY A 169 -9.61 -22.14 7.12
C GLY A 169 -8.83 -21.56 5.95
N TYR A 170 -8.94 -20.26 5.74
CA TYR A 170 -8.18 -19.56 4.70
C TYR A 170 -8.09 -18.04 4.96
N VAL A 171 -7.07 -17.43 4.38
CA VAL A 171 -6.90 -15.98 4.26
C VAL A 171 -7.08 -15.56 2.82
N ASP A 172 -7.98 -14.61 2.59
CA ASP A 172 -8.13 -13.90 1.33
C ASP A 172 -7.21 -12.67 1.33
N LEU A 173 -6.43 -12.53 0.26
CA LEU A 173 -5.43 -11.47 0.11
C LEU A 173 -5.50 -10.89 -1.29
N ASP A 174 -5.51 -9.56 -1.39
CA ASP A 174 -5.27 -8.86 -2.65
C ASP A 174 -3.81 -8.41 -2.72
N LEU A 175 -3.08 -8.89 -3.74
CA LEU A 175 -1.71 -8.46 -3.97
C LEU A 175 -1.67 -7.06 -4.60
N PRO A 176 -0.74 -6.18 -4.18
CA PRO A 176 -0.50 -4.92 -4.87
C PRO A 176 -0.12 -5.12 -6.34
N LEU A 177 -0.51 -4.18 -7.21
CA LEU A 177 -0.23 -4.23 -8.66
C LEU A 177 1.27 -4.35 -8.97
N GLU A 178 2.12 -3.76 -8.14
CA GLU A 178 3.59 -3.82 -8.24
C GLU A 178 4.14 -5.25 -8.13
N PHE A 179 3.38 -6.16 -7.54
CA PHE A 179 3.76 -7.56 -7.28
C PHE A 179 2.94 -8.56 -8.10
N GLY A 180 2.38 -8.12 -9.23
CA GLY A 180 1.58 -8.97 -10.13
C GLY A 180 0.08 -8.86 -9.93
N GLY A 181 -0.36 -8.24 -8.84
CA GLY A 181 -1.76 -7.92 -8.60
C GLY A 181 -2.71 -9.11 -8.41
N GLY A 182 -3.93 -8.76 -8.04
CA GLY A 182 -5.06 -9.67 -8.03
C GLY A 182 -5.23 -10.46 -6.73
N HIS A 183 -6.37 -11.12 -6.66
CA HIS A 183 -6.81 -11.86 -5.50
C HIS A 183 -6.12 -13.21 -5.38
N ARG A 184 -5.80 -13.62 -4.14
CA ARG A 184 -5.24 -14.91 -3.77
C ARG A 184 -5.94 -15.41 -2.51
N LYS A 185 -6.01 -16.74 -2.39
CA LYS A 185 -6.51 -17.43 -1.21
C LYS A 185 -5.45 -18.41 -0.74
N PHE A 186 -5.08 -18.33 0.54
CA PHE A 186 -4.11 -19.22 1.17
C PHE A 186 -4.78 -20.02 2.27
N GLY A 187 -4.59 -21.34 2.27
CA GLY A 187 -5.17 -22.22 3.27
C GLY A 187 -4.55 -22.09 4.66
N ILE A 188 -5.34 -22.39 5.68
CA ILE A 188 -4.89 -22.54 7.07
C ILE A 188 -5.22 -23.96 7.52
N ILE A 189 -4.20 -24.66 8.02
CA ILE A 189 -4.32 -26.00 8.58
C ILE A 189 -5.03 -25.92 9.93
N ARG A 190 -4.50 -25.09 10.84
CA ARG A 190 -5.00 -24.98 12.22
C ARG A 190 -4.65 -23.64 12.88
N VAL A 191 -5.44 -23.32 13.90
CA VAL A 191 -5.13 -22.31 14.91
C VAL A 191 -5.15 -23.01 16.26
N ASP A 192 -4.06 -22.92 17.03
CA ASP A 192 -3.97 -23.54 18.34
C ASP A 192 -3.48 -22.58 19.44
N LEU A 193 -3.80 -22.94 20.69
CA LEU A 193 -3.44 -22.21 21.89
C LEU A 193 -2.07 -22.65 22.37
N ASN A 194 -1.08 -21.75 22.30
CA ASN A 194 0.32 -22.11 22.55
C ASN A 194 0.96 -21.34 23.73
N ARG A 195 2.02 -21.95 24.29
CA ARG A 195 2.99 -21.42 25.28
C ARG A 195 2.56 -21.36 26.75
N ALA A 196 3.51 -21.73 27.62
CA ALA A 196 3.31 -21.96 29.05
C ALA A 196 3.22 -20.70 29.96
N GLY A 197 3.00 -19.50 29.38
CA GLY A 197 3.11 -18.22 30.08
C GLY A 197 2.33 -17.10 29.40
N VAL A 198 2.99 -16.27 28.58
CA VAL A 198 2.31 -15.24 27.78
C VAL A 198 1.42 -15.94 26.75
N PRO A 199 0.13 -15.60 26.62
CA PRO A 199 -0.73 -16.32 25.70
C PRO A 199 -0.35 -16.06 24.26
N LEU A 200 -0.17 -17.14 23.51
CA LEU A 200 0.09 -17.13 22.09
C LEU A 200 -0.98 -17.94 21.35
N LEU A 201 -1.29 -17.53 20.14
CA LEU A 201 -1.93 -18.39 19.15
C LEU A 201 -0.91 -18.77 18.09
N GLU A 202 -0.79 -20.07 17.80
CA GLU A 202 -0.03 -20.57 16.66
C GLU A 202 -1.01 -20.74 15.48
N ILE A 203 -0.68 -20.17 14.34
CA ILE A 203 -1.43 -20.30 13.09
C ILE A 203 -0.50 -20.98 12.10
N VAL A 204 -0.89 -22.15 11.60
CA VAL A 204 -0.10 -22.90 10.62
C VAL A 204 -0.79 -22.81 9.27
N SER A 205 -0.13 -22.21 8.28
CA SER A 205 -0.64 -22.14 6.91
C SER A 205 -0.50 -23.48 6.20
N GLU A 206 -1.33 -23.69 5.18
CA GLU A 206 -1.04 -24.67 4.14
C GLU A 206 0.22 -24.22 3.35
N PRO A 207 0.97 -25.15 2.72
CA PRO A 207 2.16 -24.84 1.94
C PRO A 207 1.81 -24.31 0.53
N ASP A 208 0.92 -23.31 0.45
CA ASP A 208 0.29 -22.84 -0.79
C ASP A 208 0.99 -21.61 -1.41
N MET A 209 1.91 -20.97 -0.68
CA MET A 209 2.66 -19.82 -1.17
C MET A 209 3.79 -20.26 -2.12
N ARG A 210 4.07 -19.45 -3.15
CA ARG A 210 5.04 -19.75 -4.21
C ARG A 210 6.16 -18.73 -4.34
N THR A 211 6.03 -17.57 -3.72
CA THR A 211 7.03 -16.50 -3.77
C THR A 211 7.26 -15.86 -2.41
N GLY A 212 8.43 -15.24 -2.22
CA GLY A 212 8.74 -14.50 -0.99
C GLY A 212 7.78 -13.32 -0.74
N ILE A 213 7.25 -12.71 -1.81
CA ILE A 213 6.29 -11.61 -1.71
C ILE A 213 4.92 -12.07 -1.26
N GLU A 214 4.41 -13.18 -1.80
CA GLU A 214 3.15 -13.79 -1.33
C GLU A 214 3.24 -14.13 0.17
N ALA A 215 4.37 -14.69 0.60
CA ALA A 215 4.65 -15.00 2.00
C ALA A 215 4.67 -13.75 2.91
N ALA A 216 5.31 -12.69 2.46
CA ALA A 216 5.35 -11.43 3.19
C ALA A 216 3.97 -10.77 3.30
N GLU A 217 3.20 -10.76 2.20
CA GLU A 217 1.85 -10.18 2.17
C GLU A 217 0.84 -11.03 2.95
N TYR A 218 0.96 -12.36 2.94
CA TYR A 218 0.18 -13.25 3.81
C TYR A 218 0.42 -12.92 5.29
N ALA A 219 1.69 -12.80 5.70
CA ALA A 219 2.03 -12.44 7.08
C ALA A 219 1.54 -11.03 7.45
N ALA A 220 1.58 -10.08 6.51
CA ALA A 220 1.04 -8.74 6.69
C ALA A 220 -0.49 -8.74 6.81
N GLU A 221 -1.19 -9.57 6.05
CA GLU A 221 -2.65 -9.72 6.13
C GLU A 221 -3.07 -10.34 7.46
N LEU A 222 -2.37 -11.38 7.93
CA LEU A 222 -2.59 -11.91 9.28
C LEU A 222 -2.40 -10.83 10.35
N GLN A 223 -1.37 -9.99 10.23
CA GLN A 223 -1.17 -8.85 11.13
C GLN A 223 -2.36 -7.89 11.10
N ARG A 224 -2.89 -7.56 9.92
CA ARG A 224 -4.07 -6.70 9.77
C ARG A 224 -5.30 -7.33 10.43
N VAL A 225 -5.55 -8.61 10.19
CA VAL A 225 -6.68 -9.34 10.78
C VAL A 225 -6.61 -9.30 12.31
N VAL A 226 -5.48 -9.63 12.93
CA VAL A 226 -5.37 -9.64 14.40
C VAL A 226 -5.49 -8.26 15.03
N ARG A 227 -5.08 -7.20 14.31
CA ARG A 227 -5.25 -5.81 14.72
C ARG A 227 -6.70 -5.36 14.64
N TYR A 228 -7.38 -5.66 13.53
CA TYR A 228 -8.80 -5.35 13.35
C TYR A 228 -9.67 -6.06 14.39
N LEU A 229 -9.32 -7.30 14.74
CA LEU A 229 -10.00 -8.02 15.81
C LEU A 229 -9.72 -7.46 17.22
N GLY A 230 -8.73 -6.58 17.37
CA GLY A 230 -8.30 -6.04 18.66
C GLY A 230 -7.65 -7.08 19.58
N ILE A 231 -7.18 -8.22 19.05
CA ILE A 231 -6.62 -9.32 19.86
C ILE A 231 -5.11 -9.24 20.02
N SER A 232 -4.40 -8.49 19.15
CA SER A 232 -2.95 -8.29 19.21
C SER A 232 -2.54 -6.98 18.53
N ASN A 233 -1.45 -6.36 18.98
CA ASN A 233 -0.81 -5.25 18.24
C ASN A 233 0.01 -5.74 17.03
N GLY A 234 0.32 -7.06 16.96
CA GLY A 234 1.01 -7.71 15.86
C GLY A 234 2.41 -7.15 15.52
N ASN A 235 3.06 -6.41 16.40
CA ASN A 235 4.39 -5.83 16.16
C ASN A 235 5.50 -6.91 16.14
N MET A 236 6.16 -7.08 14.98
CA MET A 236 7.24 -8.04 14.83
C MET A 236 8.50 -7.67 15.64
N GLN A 237 8.78 -6.37 15.81
CA GLN A 237 9.99 -5.91 16.52
C GLN A 237 9.91 -6.17 18.04
N GLU A 238 8.70 -6.05 18.61
CA GLU A 238 8.41 -6.40 20.00
C GLU A 238 8.26 -7.92 20.20
N GLY A 239 8.19 -8.68 19.10
CA GLY A 239 7.97 -10.12 19.11
C GLY A 239 6.54 -10.53 19.46
N SER A 240 5.55 -9.65 19.28
CA SER A 240 4.13 -9.98 19.43
C SER A 240 3.52 -10.61 18.17
N LEU A 241 4.21 -10.49 17.03
CA LEU A 241 4.00 -11.34 15.86
C LEU A 241 5.33 -11.98 15.48
N ARG A 242 5.37 -13.29 15.28
CA ARG A 242 6.58 -14.00 14.84
C ARG A 242 6.21 -14.95 13.72
N CYS A 243 7.08 -15.06 12.73
CA CYS A 243 6.86 -15.96 11.59
C CYS A 243 8.10 -16.80 11.41
N ASP A 244 7.92 -18.13 11.49
CA ASP A 244 8.91 -19.10 11.07
C ASP A 244 8.47 -19.63 9.71
N VAL A 245 9.37 -19.64 8.73
CA VAL A 245 9.04 -19.93 7.33
C VAL A 245 9.66 -21.25 6.91
N ASN A 246 8.84 -22.15 6.38
CA ASN A 246 9.28 -23.41 5.81
C ASN A 246 9.38 -23.26 4.28
N VAL A 247 10.56 -23.51 3.71
CA VAL A 247 10.82 -23.38 2.27
C VAL A 247 11.37 -24.69 1.71
N SER A 248 10.74 -25.18 0.65
CA SER A 248 11.25 -26.24 -0.21
C SER A 248 11.06 -25.83 -1.67
N ILE A 249 11.83 -26.39 -2.59
CA ILE A 249 11.64 -26.19 -4.03
C ILE A 249 11.56 -27.54 -4.75
N ARG A 250 10.91 -27.56 -5.91
CA ARG A 250 10.85 -28.71 -6.81
C ARG A 250 10.96 -28.28 -8.28
N PRO A 251 11.46 -29.12 -9.19
CA PRO A 251 11.37 -28.87 -10.63
C PRO A 251 9.93 -28.60 -11.09
N VAL A 252 9.74 -27.65 -11.99
CA VAL A 252 8.41 -27.33 -12.56
C VAL A 252 7.84 -28.55 -13.29
N GLY A 253 6.58 -28.87 -13.02
CA GLY A 253 5.87 -30.02 -13.61
C GLY A 253 6.04 -31.34 -12.86
N GLN A 254 6.90 -31.39 -11.83
CA GLN A 254 6.99 -32.55 -10.93
C GLN A 254 5.90 -32.47 -9.85
N SER A 255 5.13 -33.55 -9.68
CA SER A 255 4.10 -33.62 -8.62
C SER A 255 4.70 -33.94 -7.25
N GLU A 256 5.77 -34.72 -7.21
CA GLU A 256 6.50 -35.02 -5.98
C GLU A 256 7.22 -33.76 -5.46
N PHE A 257 7.07 -33.50 -4.18
CA PHE A 257 7.77 -32.43 -3.48
C PHE A 257 9.25 -32.83 -3.25
N GLY A 258 10.20 -31.96 -3.61
CA GLY A 258 11.62 -31.94 -3.19
C GLY A 258 12.41 -33.25 -3.12
N THR A 259 13.64 -33.18 -2.63
CA THR A 259 14.50 -34.37 -2.45
C THR A 259 13.92 -35.25 -1.34
N LYS A 260 13.42 -36.45 -1.69
CA LYS A 260 13.10 -37.52 -0.72
C LYS A 260 14.36 -37.91 0.05
N ILE A 261 14.47 -37.55 1.33
CA ILE A 261 15.35 -38.23 2.27
C ILE A 261 14.76 -39.63 2.46
N GLN A 262 15.48 -40.66 2.03
CA GLN A 262 15.15 -42.05 2.36
C GLN A 262 15.23 -42.22 3.87
N VAL A 263 14.08 -42.27 4.54
CA VAL A 263 13.96 -42.76 5.91
C VAL A 263 13.60 -44.26 5.82
N PRO A 264 14.24 -45.17 6.60
CA PRO A 264 13.94 -46.60 6.57
C PRO A 264 12.46 -46.90 6.88
N PRO A 265 11.93 -48.06 6.47
CA PRO A 265 10.50 -48.29 6.37
C PRO A 265 9.88 -48.55 7.74
N PHE A 266 9.22 -47.55 8.33
CA PHE A 266 8.23 -47.74 9.38
C PHE A 266 7.04 -46.80 9.15
N PRO A 267 5.80 -47.27 9.36
CA PRO A 267 4.61 -46.53 8.97
C PRO A 267 4.32 -45.48 10.03
N VAL A 268 4.26 -44.21 9.64
CA VAL A 268 3.56 -43.20 10.43
C VAL A 268 2.70 -42.37 9.49
N ASP A 269 1.43 -42.39 9.79
CA ASP A 269 0.36 -42.08 8.88
C ASP A 269 0.27 -40.57 8.64
N ARG A 270 0.15 -40.20 7.36
CA ARG A 270 -0.41 -38.92 6.88
C ARG A 270 0.51 -37.68 6.84
N TRP A 271 1.82 -37.88 6.65
CA TRP A 271 2.68 -36.98 5.85
C TRP A 271 3.65 -37.85 5.02
N GLU A 272 3.11 -38.57 4.05
CA GLU A 272 3.91 -39.29 3.06
C GLU A 272 4.60 -38.28 2.13
N SER A 273 5.81 -37.85 2.49
CA SER A 273 6.94 -37.69 1.55
C SER A 273 8.13 -37.10 2.32
N GLY A 274 9.30 -37.73 2.19
CA GLY A 274 10.57 -37.33 2.79
C GLY A 274 11.14 -36.03 2.24
N ILE A 275 10.35 -34.97 2.10
CA ILE A 275 10.71 -33.72 1.47
C ILE A 275 11.71 -32.99 2.36
N ALA A 276 12.93 -32.75 1.89
CA ALA A 276 13.83 -31.83 2.55
C ALA A 276 13.27 -30.39 2.42
N TYR A 277 12.92 -29.80 3.56
CA TYR A 277 12.57 -28.38 3.67
C TYR A 277 13.47 -27.74 4.73
N VAL A 278 13.74 -26.45 4.56
CA VAL A 278 14.44 -25.67 5.57
C VAL A 278 13.46 -24.78 6.31
N GLU A 279 13.66 -24.67 7.61
CA GLU A 279 12.89 -23.79 8.49
C GLU A 279 13.74 -22.54 8.79
N ILE A 280 13.33 -21.40 8.28
CA ILE A 280 14.00 -20.11 8.49
C ILE A 280 13.37 -19.44 9.72
N LYS A 281 14.21 -19.13 10.71
CA LYS A 281 13.85 -18.37 11.92
C LYS A 281 14.54 -17.01 11.95
N ASN A 282 14.18 -16.19 12.95
CA ASN A 282 14.72 -14.84 13.21
C ASN A 282 14.38 -13.83 12.11
N LEU A 283 13.12 -13.82 11.68
CA LEU A 283 12.57 -12.88 10.71
C LEU A 283 11.82 -11.76 11.44
N ASN A 284 12.40 -10.55 11.44
CA ASN A 284 11.93 -9.42 12.27
C ASN A 284 11.05 -8.41 11.50
N SER A 285 10.85 -8.61 10.20
CA SER A 285 10.02 -7.76 9.35
C SER A 285 9.46 -8.53 8.14
N PHE A 286 8.36 -8.07 7.56
CA PHE A 286 7.83 -8.64 6.31
C PHE A 286 8.83 -8.56 5.15
N SER A 287 9.63 -7.49 5.10
CA SER A 287 10.72 -7.37 4.12
C SER A 287 11.81 -8.44 4.32
N SER A 288 12.16 -8.76 5.57
CA SER A 288 13.10 -9.86 5.86
C SER A 288 12.52 -11.23 5.50
N ILE A 289 11.21 -11.44 5.66
CA ILE A 289 10.53 -12.68 5.20
C ILE A 289 10.74 -12.85 3.69
N ASN A 290 10.38 -11.84 2.90
CA ASN A 290 10.55 -11.87 1.45
C ASN A 290 12.00 -12.16 1.04
N ARG A 291 12.95 -11.37 1.56
CA ARG A 291 14.38 -11.51 1.22
C ARG A 291 14.98 -12.85 1.63
N ALA A 292 14.60 -13.38 2.80
CA ALA A 292 15.11 -14.65 3.28
C ALA A 292 14.62 -15.82 2.42
N ILE A 293 13.35 -15.78 2.00
CA ILE A 293 12.76 -16.77 1.10
C ILE A 293 13.43 -16.71 -0.27
N ASP A 294 13.55 -15.52 -0.86
CA ASP A 294 14.18 -15.35 -2.18
C ASP A 294 15.63 -15.85 -2.19
N PHE A 295 16.38 -15.55 -1.12
CA PHE A 295 17.73 -16.08 -0.93
C PHE A 295 17.74 -17.60 -0.85
N GLU A 296 16.83 -18.18 -0.08
CA GLU A 296 16.80 -19.63 0.16
C GLU A 296 16.35 -20.41 -1.08
N ILE A 297 15.36 -19.91 -1.82
CA ILE A 297 14.96 -20.45 -3.13
C ILE A 297 16.18 -20.46 -4.06
N SER A 298 16.88 -19.33 -4.17
CA SER A 298 18.06 -19.21 -5.02
C SER A 298 19.17 -20.18 -4.61
N ARG A 299 19.40 -20.35 -3.30
CA ARG A 299 20.39 -21.27 -2.74
C ARG A 299 20.06 -22.71 -3.09
N GLN A 300 18.81 -23.13 -2.87
CA GLN A 300 18.37 -24.50 -3.17
C GLN A 300 18.42 -24.77 -4.67
N ALA A 301 17.98 -23.83 -5.51
CA ALA A 301 17.97 -23.98 -6.96
C ALA A 301 19.41 -24.13 -7.51
N LEU A 302 20.35 -23.36 -6.96
CA LEU A 302 21.77 -23.49 -7.31
C LEU A 302 22.32 -24.87 -6.95
N LEU A 303 22.05 -25.37 -5.74
CA LEU A 303 22.48 -26.70 -5.31
C LEU A 303 21.91 -27.81 -6.19
N HIS A 304 20.61 -27.74 -6.52
CA HIS A 304 20.00 -28.67 -7.46
C HIS A 304 20.67 -28.63 -8.84
N SER A 305 20.89 -27.43 -9.40
CA SER A 305 21.53 -27.26 -10.72
C SER A 305 22.97 -27.77 -10.79
N GLN A 306 23.66 -27.81 -9.65
CA GLN A 306 25.03 -28.31 -9.51
C GLN A 306 25.11 -29.80 -9.19
N GLY A 307 23.96 -30.50 -9.12
CA GLY A 307 23.89 -31.89 -8.70
C GLY A 307 24.20 -32.12 -7.22
N GLN A 308 24.15 -31.08 -6.39
CA GLN A 308 24.43 -31.08 -4.95
C GLN A 308 23.15 -31.06 -4.11
N SER A 309 22.09 -31.69 -4.61
CA SER A 309 20.76 -31.71 -3.97
C SER A 309 20.78 -32.42 -2.61
N ASP A 310 21.76 -33.29 -2.38
CA ASP A 310 22.04 -34.00 -1.13
C ASP A 310 22.45 -33.07 0.02
N GLN A 311 22.93 -31.86 -0.30
CA GLN A 311 23.22 -30.84 0.71
C GLN A 311 21.95 -30.12 1.22
N ILE A 312 20.81 -30.28 0.55
CA ILE A 312 19.52 -29.77 1.02
C ILE A 312 18.97 -30.80 2.00
N VAL A 313 19.25 -30.59 3.28
CA VAL A 313 18.79 -31.43 4.39
C VAL A 313 17.76 -30.67 5.22
N GLN A 314 16.97 -31.40 5.99
CA GLN A 314 16.06 -30.77 6.94
C GLN A 314 16.85 -30.10 8.06
N GLU A 315 16.81 -28.77 8.12
CA GLU A 315 17.56 -27.98 9.09
C GLU A 315 16.83 -26.69 9.45
N THR A 316 17.14 -26.18 10.65
CA THR A 316 16.72 -24.83 11.04
C THR A 316 17.85 -23.86 10.67
N ARG A 317 17.53 -22.84 9.87
CA ARG A 317 18.43 -21.78 9.44
C ARG A 317 18.00 -20.45 10.07
N LEU A 318 18.95 -19.57 10.31
CA LEU A 318 18.71 -18.21 10.81
C LEU A 318 18.93 -17.20 9.68
N TRP A 319 18.05 -16.21 9.59
CA TRP A 319 18.27 -15.06 8.73
C TRP A 319 19.25 -14.07 9.41
N GLU A 320 20.32 -13.72 8.70
CA GLU A 320 21.28 -12.70 9.11
C GLU A 320 21.06 -11.41 8.31
N GLU A 321 20.45 -10.40 8.93
CA GLU A 321 20.12 -9.13 8.26
C GLU A 321 21.37 -8.40 7.75
N GLY A 322 22.48 -8.39 8.49
CA GLY A 322 23.69 -7.69 8.04
C GLY A 322 24.34 -8.32 6.80
N ALA A 323 24.27 -9.66 6.69
CA ALA A 323 24.89 -10.41 5.59
C ALA A 323 23.92 -10.76 4.46
N GLN A 324 22.62 -10.53 4.64
CA GLN A 324 21.54 -10.85 3.70
C GLN A 324 21.60 -12.31 3.22
N LYS A 325 21.76 -13.24 4.17
CA LYS A 325 21.86 -14.68 3.90
C LYS A 325 21.22 -15.50 5.02
N THR A 326 20.86 -16.74 4.69
CA THR A 326 20.50 -17.75 5.70
C THR A 326 21.75 -18.51 6.14
N VAL A 327 21.88 -18.78 7.45
CA VAL A 327 22.96 -19.60 8.03
C VAL A 327 22.40 -20.79 8.77
N THR A 328 23.05 -21.95 8.70
CA THR A 328 22.62 -23.14 9.45
C THR A 328 22.78 -22.88 10.95
N MET A 329 21.71 -23.08 11.71
CA MET A 329 21.76 -23.09 13.19
C MET A 329 21.89 -24.52 13.71
N ARG A 330 21.01 -25.41 13.24
CA ARG A 330 21.00 -26.82 13.62
C ARG A 330 20.48 -27.67 12.46
N LYS A 331 21.09 -28.82 12.24
CA LYS A 331 20.55 -29.86 11.35
C LYS A 331 19.60 -30.75 12.17
N LYS A 332 18.47 -31.16 11.59
CA LYS A 332 17.54 -32.06 12.27
C LYS A 332 18.03 -33.49 12.04
N GLU A 333 18.32 -34.22 13.12
CA GLU A 333 18.73 -35.63 13.10
C GLU A 333 17.52 -36.58 13.08
N GLY A 334 16.38 -36.12 12.56
CA GLY A 334 15.07 -36.78 12.63
C GLY A 334 13.98 -35.83 13.15
N LEU A 335 12.76 -36.34 13.35
CA LEU A 335 11.69 -35.61 14.05
C LEU A 335 11.98 -35.65 15.55
N SER A 336 12.01 -34.48 16.21
CA SER A 336 12.13 -34.43 17.67
C SER A 336 10.87 -35.03 18.29
N ASP A 337 11.03 -36.08 19.08
CA ASP A 337 9.93 -36.68 19.83
C ASP A 337 9.55 -35.79 21.02
N TYR A 338 8.56 -34.92 20.80
CA TYR A 338 8.00 -34.03 21.82
C TYR A 338 7.09 -34.75 22.82
N ARG A 339 6.84 -36.07 22.66
CA ARG A 339 6.06 -36.91 23.59
C ARG A 339 4.77 -36.22 24.02
N TYR A 340 3.97 -35.81 23.03
CA TYR A 340 2.68 -35.17 23.25
C TYR A 340 1.75 -36.12 24.02
N PHE A 341 1.08 -35.60 25.04
CA PHE A 341 0.00 -36.29 25.74
C PHE A 341 -0.97 -35.27 26.35
N PRO A 342 -2.24 -35.63 26.58
CA PRO A 342 -3.23 -34.73 27.16
C PRO A 342 -2.76 -34.12 28.48
N GLU A 343 -3.02 -32.82 28.68
CA GLU A 343 -2.74 -32.10 29.92
C GLU A 343 -3.75 -32.50 31.00
N PRO A 344 -3.38 -33.32 32.01
CA PRO A 344 -4.33 -33.80 33.02
C PRO A 344 -4.79 -32.71 33.98
N ASP A 345 -4.04 -31.61 34.13
CA ASP A 345 -4.34 -30.55 35.10
C ASP A 345 -5.38 -29.55 34.56
N LEU A 346 -5.72 -29.61 33.26
CA LEU A 346 -6.74 -28.78 32.64
C LEU A 346 -7.88 -29.64 32.09
N PRO A 347 -9.14 -29.32 32.41
CA PRO A 347 -10.27 -29.96 31.76
C PRO A 347 -10.35 -29.58 30.28
N GLU A 348 -11.13 -30.35 29.53
CA GLU A 348 -11.48 -30.02 28.14
C GLU A 348 -12.19 -28.67 28.07
N VAL A 349 -11.95 -27.95 26.97
CA VAL A 349 -12.62 -26.70 26.64
C VAL A 349 -13.84 -27.04 25.79
N ILE A 350 -15.01 -26.86 26.39
CA ILE A 350 -16.30 -27.06 25.72
C ILE A 350 -16.89 -25.68 25.37
N LEU A 351 -17.05 -25.42 24.07
CA LEU A 351 -17.70 -24.23 23.55
C LEU A 351 -19.16 -24.54 23.26
N THR A 352 -20.08 -23.73 23.79
CA THR A 352 -21.48 -23.83 23.39
C THR A 352 -21.72 -23.06 22.09
N GLN A 353 -22.74 -23.45 21.33
CA GLN A 353 -23.07 -22.75 20.09
C GLN A 353 -23.45 -21.29 20.37
N GLU A 354 -24.17 -21.03 21.46
CA GLU A 354 -24.57 -19.68 21.87
C GLU A 354 -23.35 -18.80 22.15
N TYR A 355 -22.29 -19.36 22.74
CA TYR A 355 -21.04 -18.65 22.96
C TYR A 355 -20.37 -18.27 21.64
N VAL A 356 -20.26 -19.21 20.71
CA VAL A 356 -19.71 -18.98 19.37
C VAL A 356 -20.52 -17.93 18.60
N ASP A 357 -21.85 -18.04 18.61
CA ASP A 357 -22.74 -17.10 17.93
C ASP A 357 -22.63 -15.69 18.53
N SER A 358 -22.54 -15.58 19.86
CA SER A 358 -22.33 -14.29 20.52
C SER A 358 -21.03 -13.61 20.08
N ILE A 359 -19.96 -14.40 19.91
CA ILE A 359 -18.67 -13.88 19.43
C ILE A 359 -18.78 -13.50 17.97
N SER A 360 -19.37 -14.35 17.12
CA SER A 360 -19.58 -14.09 15.69
C SER A 360 -20.32 -12.78 15.46
N ASN A 361 -21.37 -12.51 16.25
CA ASN A 361 -22.15 -11.26 16.18
C ASN A 361 -21.39 -10.03 16.68
N SER A 362 -20.32 -10.22 17.46
CA SER A 362 -19.47 -9.15 17.97
C SER A 362 -18.25 -8.84 17.09
N LEU A 363 -18.03 -9.62 16.02
CA LEU A 363 -16.87 -9.43 15.15
C LEU A 363 -16.96 -8.10 14.40
N PRO A 364 -15.85 -7.33 14.34
CA PRO A 364 -15.79 -6.14 13.52
C PRO A 364 -15.77 -6.50 12.03
N GLU A 365 -16.06 -5.53 11.16
CA GLU A 365 -15.85 -5.68 9.73
C GLU A 365 -14.36 -5.91 9.45
N LEU A 366 -14.02 -7.12 8.98
CA LEU A 366 -12.64 -7.52 8.69
C LEU A 366 -12.04 -6.74 7.50
N PRO A 367 -10.69 -6.68 7.40
CA PRO A 367 -10.02 -5.94 6.33
C PRO A 367 -10.53 -6.28 4.94
N GLU A 368 -10.69 -7.58 4.63
CA GLU A 368 -11.16 -8.03 3.32
C GLU A 368 -12.60 -7.60 3.01
N ALA A 369 -13.52 -7.77 3.98
CA ALA A 369 -14.91 -7.33 3.81
C ALA A 369 -14.97 -5.82 3.57
N LYS A 370 -14.16 -5.06 4.32
CA LYS A 370 -14.03 -3.62 4.18
C LYS A 370 -13.45 -3.22 2.82
N ARG A 371 -12.43 -3.94 2.32
CA ARG A 371 -11.90 -3.74 0.97
C ARG A 371 -12.97 -3.91 -0.11
N ARG A 372 -13.74 -5.01 -0.04
CA ARG A 372 -14.84 -5.26 -0.98
C ARG A 372 -15.95 -4.21 -0.89
N ARG A 373 -16.23 -3.66 0.30
CA ARG A 373 -17.17 -2.56 0.46
C ARG A 373 -16.67 -1.28 -0.22
N TYR A 374 -15.41 -0.92 -0.03
CA TYR A 374 -14.79 0.26 -0.68
C TYR A 374 -14.70 0.12 -2.20
N GLU A 375 -14.40 -1.08 -2.70
CA GLU A 375 -14.39 -1.36 -4.14
C GLU A 375 -15.79 -1.17 -4.75
N LYS A 376 -16.85 -1.66 -4.08
CA LYS A 376 -18.24 -1.44 -4.48
C LYS A 376 -18.66 0.04 -4.47
N MET A 377 -17.96 0.89 -3.72
CA MET A 377 -18.16 2.35 -3.72
C MET A 377 -17.48 3.05 -4.90
N GLY A 378 -16.80 2.32 -5.78
CA GLY A 378 -16.16 2.84 -7.00
C GLY A 378 -14.74 3.38 -6.78
N LEU A 379 -14.08 2.98 -5.69
CA LEU A 379 -12.66 3.22 -5.46
C LEU A 379 -11.80 2.18 -6.20
N SER A 380 -10.60 2.57 -6.62
CA SER A 380 -9.68 1.62 -7.25
C SER A 380 -9.07 0.67 -6.20
N MET A 381 -8.64 -0.52 -6.61
CA MET A 381 -8.02 -1.48 -5.68
C MET A 381 -6.79 -0.89 -4.97
N GLN A 382 -6.05 0.00 -5.63
CA GLN A 382 -4.90 0.68 -5.02
C GLN A 382 -5.33 1.60 -3.87
N ASP A 383 -6.41 2.37 -4.07
CA ASP A 383 -6.97 3.25 -3.03
C ASP A 383 -7.52 2.43 -1.87
N VAL A 384 -8.23 1.34 -2.19
CA VAL A 384 -8.83 0.42 -1.23
C VAL A 384 -7.77 -0.24 -0.36
N LEU A 385 -6.70 -0.75 -0.96
CA LEU A 385 -5.58 -1.36 -0.24
C LEU A 385 -4.96 -0.38 0.74
N PHE A 386 -4.78 0.89 0.35
CA PHE A 386 -4.25 1.91 1.25
C PHE A 386 -5.20 2.21 2.42
N LEU A 387 -6.48 2.50 2.11
CA LEU A 387 -7.46 2.94 3.11
C LEU A 387 -7.78 1.85 4.13
N ALA A 388 -7.83 0.59 3.70
CA ALA A 388 -8.11 -0.54 4.59
C ALA A 388 -6.87 -1.07 5.32
N ASN A 389 -5.65 -0.61 4.97
CA ASN A 389 -4.41 -1.13 5.56
C ASN A 389 -4.30 -0.85 7.07
N ASP A 390 -4.82 0.29 7.53
CA ASP A 390 -4.85 0.67 8.95
C ASP A 390 -6.30 0.87 9.40
N MET A 391 -6.65 0.27 10.54
CA MET A 391 -8.01 0.30 11.08
C MET A 391 -8.46 1.73 11.40
N ASN A 392 -7.58 2.55 11.98
CA ASN A 392 -7.92 3.91 12.35
C ASN A 392 -8.13 4.78 11.11
N VAL A 393 -7.31 4.58 10.06
CA VAL A 393 -7.49 5.29 8.79
C VAL A 393 -8.81 4.89 8.15
N ALA A 394 -9.15 3.61 8.19
CA ALA A 394 -10.39 3.10 7.65
C ALA A 394 -11.63 3.63 8.40
N GLU A 395 -11.59 3.65 9.74
CA GLU A 395 -12.63 4.23 10.59
C GLU A 395 -12.77 5.74 10.37
N TYR A 396 -11.66 6.46 10.26
CA TYR A 396 -11.66 7.89 9.95
C TYR A 396 -12.33 8.17 8.61
N PHE A 397 -11.98 7.38 7.58
CA PHE A 397 -12.61 7.48 6.26
C PHE A 397 -14.11 7.19 6.32
N ASP A 398 -14.53 6.10 6.98
CA ASP A 398 -15.95 5.75 7.16
C ASP A 398 -16.73 6.87 7.89
N ALA A 399 -16.12 7.50 8.91
CA ALA A 399 -16.70 8.63 9.63
C ALA A 399 -16.81 9.90 8.76
N THR A 400 -15.82 10.16 7.91
CA THR A 400 -15.85 11.28 6.95
C THR A 400 -16.96 11.08 5.92
N LEU A 401 -17.14 9.86 5.40
CA LEU A 401 -18.24 9.54 4.49
C LEU A 401 -19.61 9.69 5.17
N SER A 402 -19.73 9.22 6.41
CA SER A 402 -20.96 9.36 7.20
C SER A 402 -21.34 10.82 7.46
N SER A 403 -20.36 11.73 7.41
CA SER A 403 -20.54 13.18 7.51
C SER A 403 -20.92 13.85 6.17
N GLY A 404 -21.15 13.07 5.10
CA GLY A 404 -21.63 13.56 3.81
C GLY A 404 -20.53 13.92 2.80
N ALA A 405 -19.28 13.53 3.04
CA ALA A 405 -18.19 13.79 2.11
C ALA A 405 -18.34 12.98 0.80
N ASP A 406 -17.81 13.54 -0.30
CA ASP A 406 -17.68 12.82 -1.57
C ASP A 406 -16.61 11.73 -1.45
N ILE A 407 -16.96 10.51 -1.87
CA ILE A 407 -16.14 9.29 -1.69
C ILE A 407 -14.74 9.46 -2.27
N LYS A 408 -14.64 9.93 -3.52
CA LYS A 408 -13.35 10.03 -4.22
C LYS A 408 -12.52 11.18 -3.66
N LEU A 409 -13.15 12.31 -3.33
CA LEU A 409 -12.43 13.44 -2.75
C LEU A 409 -11.90 13.07 -1.35
N ALA A 410 -12.70 12.44 -0.50
CA ALA A 410 -12.27 12.01 0.83
C ALA A 410 -11.08 11.06 0.76
N ALA A 411 -11.13 10.04 -0.12
CA ALA A 411 -10.02 9.14 -0.36
C ALA A 411 -8.75 9.92 -0.79
N ASN A 412 -8.86 10.80 -1.77
CA ASN A 412 -7.72 11.57 -2.28
C ASN A 412 -7.08 12.48 -1.22
N TRP A 413 -7.88 13.14 -0.39
CA TRP A 413 -7.36 14.00 0.69
C TRP A 413 -6.66 13.20 1.78
N ILE A 414 -7.22 12.05 2.17
CA ILE A 414 -6.63 11.16 3.17
C ILE A 414 -5.31 10.57 2.66
N MET A 415 -5.31 10.02 1.45
CA MET A 415 -4.13 9.36 0.86
C MET A 415 -3.04 10.33 0.41
N GLY A 416 -3.41 11.58 0.12
CA GLY A 416 -2.51 12.64 -0.34
C GLY A 416 -1.99 13.50 0.81
N ASP A 417 -2.63 14.67 0.99
CA ASP A 417 -2.13 15.72 1.88
C ASP A 417 -2.13 15.30 3.37
N ILE A 418 -3.15 14.56 3.84
CA ILE A 418 -3.23 14.11 5.24
C ILE A 418 -2.19 13.03 5.51
N ALA A 419 -2.05 12.03 4.64
CA ALA A 419 -1.00 11.01 4.76
C ALA A 419 0.41 11.62 4.73
N ALA A 420 0.65 12.63 3.89
CA ALA A 420 1.91 13.37 3.88
C ALA A 420 2.17 14.09 5.20
N TYR A 421 1.15 14.74 5.78
CA TYR A 421 1.26 15.40 7.08
C TYR A 421 1.56 14.40 8.21
N MET A 422 0.78 13.31 8.32
CA MET A 422 1.01 12.25 9.29
C MET A 422 2.43 11.69 9.22
N LYS A 423 2.94 11.49 8.00
CA LYS A 423 4.32 11.01 7.78
C LYS A 423 5.38 12.01 8.22
N ASN A 424 5.19 13.30 7.92
CA ASN A 424 6.16 14.35 8.25
C ASN A 424 6.24 14.59 9.76
N GLU A 425 5.09 14.63 10.44
CA GLU A 425 4.99 14.86 11.88
C GLU A 425 5.11 13.57 12.71
N LYS A 426 5.16 12.39 12.05
CA LYS A 426 5.18 11.05 12.67
C LYS A 426 3.98 10.82 13.61
N LEU A 427 2.81 11.23 13.15
CA LEU A 427 1.53 11.13 13.87
C LEU A 427 0.67 10.01 13.29
N SER A 428 -0.18 9.41 14.12
CA SER A 428 -1.31 8.59 13.66
C SER A 428 -2.49 9.47 13.27
N ILE A 429 -3.45 8.91 12.51
CA ILE A 429 -4.70 9.59 12.16
C ILE A 429 -5.56 9.92 13.39
N ASN A 430 -5.34 9.23 14.51
CA ASN A 430 -6.01 9.56 15.78
C ASN A 430 -5.33 10.71 16.53
N ASP A 431 -4.09 11.06 16.17
CA ASP A 431 -3.32 12.11 16.85
C ASP A 431 -3.47 13.47 16.15
N ILE A 432 -4.00 13.49 14.92
CA ILE A 432 -4.27 14.74 14.20
C ILE A 432 -5.51 15.44 14.76
N LYS A 433 -5.50 16.77 14.70
CA LYS A 433 -6.62 17.58 15.23
C LYS A 433 -7.80 17.70 14.27
N LEU A 434 -7.59 17.43 12.98
CA LEU A 434 -8.63 17.49 11.97
C LEU A 434 -9.63 16.35 12.20
N THR A 435 -10.89 16.69 12.47
CA THR A 435 -11.95 15.71 12.66
C THR A 435 -12.54 15.24 11.33
N PRO A 436 -13.16 14.04 11.29
CA PRO A 436 -13.83 13.55 10.09
C PRO A 436 -14.93 14.50 9.57
N GLN A 437 -15.63 15.19 10.48
CA GLN A 437 -16.66 16.16 10.16
C GLN A 437 -16.06 17.42 9.51
N GLU A 438 -14.97 17.96 10.07
CA GLU A 438 -14.29 19.13 9.50
C GLU A 438 -13.76 18.82 8.09
N LEU A 439 -13.23 17.61 7.86
CA LEU A 439 -12.81 17.20 6.51
C LEU A 439 -14.01 17.15 5.55
N ALA A 440 -15.15 16.62 5.97
CA ALA A 440 -16.36 16.59 5.15
C ALA A 440 -16.87 18.01 4.82
N GLU A 441 -16.86 18.92 5.79
CA GLU A 441 -17.21 20.33 5.60
C GLU A 441 -16.26 21.01 4.60
N LEU A 442 -14.95 20.78 4.72
CA LEU A 442 -13.95 21.31 3.80
C LEU A 442 -14.20 20.83 2.37
N ILE A 443 -14.46 19.54 2.20
CA ILE A 443 -14.78 18.94 0.90
C ILE A 443 -16.08 19.55 0.32
N ALA A 444 -17.10 19.76 1.15
CA ALA A 444 -18.34 20.39 0.73
C ALA A 444 -18.14 21.86 0.31
N SER A 445 -17.32 22.63 1.03
CA SER A 445 -16.98 24.01 0.66
C SER A 445 -16.21 24.09 -0.67
N ILE A 446 -15.37 23.11 -0.98
CA ILE A 446 -14.69 23.02 -2.27
C ILE A 446 -15.66 22.64 -3.38
N LYS A 447 -16.51 21.62 -3.15
CA LYS A 447 -17.47 21.11 -4.15
C LYS A 447 -18.54 22.14 -4.51
N SER A 448 -18.94 22.97 -3.55
CA SER A 448 -19.87 24.10 -3.76
C SER A 448 -19.24 25.30 -4.46
N GLY A 449 -17.91 25.33 -4.65
CA GLY A 449 -17.19 26.46 -5.22
C GLY A 449 -17.06 27.66 -4.27
N THR A 450 -17.36 27.48 -2.98
CA THR A 450 -17.17 28.52 -1.95
C THR A 450 -15.69 28.86 -1.77
N ILE A 451 -14.85 27.82 -1.85
CA ILE A 451 -13.39 27.93 -1.86
C ILE A 451 -12.81 27.07 -2.99
N SER A 452 -11.63 27.45 -3.45
CA SER A 452 -10.89 26.65 -4.41
C SER A 452 -10.09 25.52 -3.75
N GLY A 453 -9.66 24.52 -4.52
CA GLY A 453 -8.81 23.43 -4.00
C GLY A 453 -7.47 23.91 -3.40
N LYS A 454 -6.86 24.97 -3.96
CA LYS A 454 -5.62 25.53 -3.39
C LYS A 454 -5.87 26.21 -2.04
N ILE A 455 -6.96 26.99 -1.92
CA ILE A 455 -7.39 27.55 -0.62
C ILE A 455 -7.71 26.41 0.36
N GLY A 456 -8.35 25.34 -0.12
CA GLY A 456 -8.61 24.15 0.68
C GLY A 456 -7.34 23.52 1.28
N LYS A 457 -6.24 23.45 0.52
CA LYS A 457 -4.94 22.97 1.04
C LYS A 457 -4.36 23.88 2.11
N GLU A 458 -4.48 25.20 1.94
CA GLU A 458 -4.03 26.17 2.94
C GLU A 458 -4.83 26.04 4.25
N ILE A 459 -6.16 25.92 4.15
CA ILE A 459 -7.04 25.70 5.32
C ILE A 459 -6.74 24.35 5.97
N LEU A 460 -6.57 23.29 5.18
CA LEU A 460 -6.24 21.95 5.70
C LEU A 460 -4.98 21.97 6.56
N SER A 461 -3.92 22.67 6.11
CA SER A 461 -2.67 22.75 6.87
C SER A 461 -2.86 23.35 8.27
N GLU A 462 -3.80 24.30 8.42
CA GLU A 462 -4.11 24.90 9.71
C GLU A 462 -5.00 24.04 10.56
N LEU A 463 -6.00 23.39 9.98
CA LEU A 463 -6.86 22.43 10.68
C LEU A 463 -6.04 21.26 11.24
N LEU A 464 -5.07 20.75 10.49
CA LEU A 464 -4.18 19.70 10.94
C LEU A 464 -3.32 20.14 12.13
N ALA A 465 -2.79 21.37 12.11
CA ALA A 465 -1.88 21.87 13.15
C ALA A 465 -2.60 22.40 14.41
N LYS A 466 -3.70 23.13 14.22
CA LYS A 466 -4.39 23.88 15.29
C LYS A 466 -5.78 23.33 15.61
N GLY A 467 -6.42 22.60 14.70
CA GLY A 467 -7.85 22.30 14.76
C GLY A 467 -8.70 23.54 14.50
N GLY A 468 -10.02 23.40 14.60
CA GLY A 468 -10.97 24.51 14.48
C GLY A 468 -12.02 24.25 13.40
N THR A 469 -12.93 25.21 13.22
CA THR A 469 -14.02 25.03 12.25
C THR A 469 -13.61 25.53 10.86
N VAL A 470 -14.02 24.80 9.82
CA VAL A 470 -13.79 25.19 8.42
C VAL A 470 -14.38 26.58 8.15
N LYS A 471 -15.61 26.82 8.61
CA LYS A 471 -16.27 28.12 8.46
C LYS A 471 -15.50 29.24 9.14
N GLY A 472 -15.06 29.03 10.39
CA GLY A 472 -14.30 30.03 11.14
C GLY A 472 -13.00 30.42 10.43
N LEU A 473 -12.26 29.44 9.88
CA LEU A 473 -11.03 29.72 9.14
C LEU A 473 -11.28 30.40 7.79
N ILE A 474 -12.38 30.08 7.11
CA ILE A 474 -12.78 30.77 5.88
C ILE A 474 -13.11 32.25 6.17
N GLU A 475 -13.84 32.52 7.27
CA GLU A 475 -14.22 33.87 7.68
C GLU A 475 -13.03 34.68 8.20
N GLU A 476 -12.18 34.10 9.05
CA GLU A 476 -11.01 34.75 9.65
C GLU A 476 -10.00 35.20 8.59
N LYS A 477 -9.76 34.34 7.59
CA LYS A 477 -8.80 34.64 6.54
C LYS A 477 -9.36 35.48 5.40
N ASP A 478 -10.64 35.86 5.47
CA ASP A 478 -11.33 36.58 4.39
C ASP A 478 -11.24 35.84 3.04
N LEU A 479 -11.10 34.50 3.09
CA LEU A 479 -10.83 33.63 1.94
C LEU A 479 -12.10 33.18 1.21
N ILE A 480 -13.24 33.83 1.49
CA ILE A 480 -14.45 33.64 0.71
C ILE A 480 -14.14 34.10 -0.71
N GLN A 481 -14.30 33.19 -1.67
CA GLN A 481 -14.22 33.50 -3.08
C GLN A 481 -15.35 34.48 -3.43
N ALA A 482 -15.09 35.79 -3.32
CA ALA A 482 -15.89 36.93 -3.78
C ALA A 482 -17.42 36.73 -3.86
N THR A 483 -18.06 36.22 -2.81
CA THR A 483 -19.53 36.13 -2.73
C THR A 483 -20.15 37.07 -1.69
N ARG A 484 -19.35 37.84 -0.94
CA ARG A 484 -19.86 38.89 -0.05
C ARG A 484 -19.27 40.25 -0.41
N VAL A 485 -20.13 41.06 -1.04
CA VAL A 485 -20.01 42.50 -1.21
C VAL A 485 -19.71 43.13 0.16
N ARG A 486 -18.51 43.69 0.34
CA ARG A 486 -18.23 44.58 1.48
C ARG A 486 -18.73 45.98 1.13
N ASN A 487 -19.79 46.40 1.82
CA ASN A 487 -20.28 47.78 1.81
C ASN A 487 -19.18 48.73 2.29
N TYR A 488 -18.57 49.48 1.38
CA TYR A 488 -17.78 50.66 1.75
C TYR A 488 -18.68 51.89 1.81
N ARG A 489 -18.61 52.60 2.94
CA ARG A 489 -19.32 53.85 3.17
C ARG A 489 -18.57 54.97 2.45
N VAL A 490 -19.14 55.48 1.37
CA VAL A 490 -18.71 56.75 0.76
C VAL A 490 -19.82 57.77 0.99
N TYR A 491 -19.51 58.82 1.73
CA TYR A 491 -20.25 60.09 1.74
C TYR A 491 -19.30 61.20 1.25
N PRO A 492 -19.79 62.27 0.61
CA PRO A 492 -21.19 62.61 0.38
C PRO A 492 -21.50 62.91 -1.11
N TYR A 493 -22.32 62.09 -1.76
CA TYR A 493 -23.50 62.42 -2.56
C TYR A 493 -23.84 61.22 -3.46
N GLU A 494 -25.12 60.86 -3.49
CA GLU A 494 -25.75 59.81 -4.30
C GLU A 494 -25.43 58.34 -4.00
N ARG A 495 -26.49 57.64 -3.58
CA ARG A 495 -26.57 56.21 -3.34
C ARG A 495 -26.79 55.53 -4.71
N THR A 496 -25.71 55.13 -5.37
CA THR A 496 -25.76 54.17 -6.50
C THR A 496 -25.33 52.80 -6.01
N GLU A 497 -26.21 51.81 -6.13
CA GLU A 497 -25.89 50.40 -5.91
C GLU A 497 -24.91 49.94 -7.00
N LEU A 498 -23.61 49.92 -6.68
CA LEU A 498 -22.58 49.40 -7.56
C LEU A 498 -22.20 47.97 -7.09
N ASN A 499 -22.94 46.99 -7.59
CA ASN A 499 -22.57 45.57 -7.52
C ASN A 499 -21.35 45.33 -8.43
N PHE A 500 -20.13 45.57 -7.95
CA PHE A 500 -18.93 45.19 -8.69
C PHE A 500 -18.53 43.75 -8.35
N LEU A 501 -19.18 42.80 -9.04
CA LEU A 501 -18.57 41.51 -9.37
C LEU A 501 -17.46 41.81 -10.39
N ILE A 502 -16.18 41.75 -10.01
CA ILE A 502 -15.11 41.73 -11.04
C ILE A 502 -15.00 40.28 -11.56
N ALA A 503 -16.07 39.83 -12.19
CA ALA A 503 -16.11 38.77 -13.18
C ALA A 503 -16.72 39.30 -14.49
N ASP A 504 -16.82 40.63 -14.65
CA ASP A 504 -17.22 41.27 -15.90
C ASP A 504 -16.00 41.34 -16.84
N PRO A 505 -16.00 40.62 -17.98
CA PRO A 505 -14.93 40.66 -18.97
C PRO A 505 -14.61 42.08 -19.45
N VAL A 506 -15.58 43.00 -19.38
CA VAL A 506 -15.44 44.39 -19.83
C VAL A 506 -14.51 45.18 -18.92
N GLU A 507 -14.61 45.02 -17.60
CA GLU A 507 -13.76 45.74 -16.64
C GLU A 507 -12.35 45.14 -16.56
N ILE A 508 -12.23 43.80 -16.66
CA ILE A 508 -10.94 43.13 -16.79
C ILE A 508 -10.21 43.57 -18.07
N GLY A 509 -10.94 43.69 -19.18
CA GLY A 509 -10.42 44.20 -20.45
C GLY A 509 -9.80 45.59 -20.32
N LYS A 510 -10.51 46.55 -19.72
CA LYS A 510 -10.01 47.92 -19.50
C LYS A 510 -8.71 47.96 -18.68
N MET A 511 -8.58 47.09 -17.68
CA MET A 511 -7.37 47.02 -16.84
C MET A 511 -6.19 46.41 -17.57
N ILE A 512 -6.43 45.37 -18.38
CA ILE A 512 -5.42 44.76 -19.24
C ILE A 512 -4.93 45.78 -20.29
N ASP A 513 -5.85 46.51 -20.92
CA ASP A 513 -5.52 47.56 -21.89
C ASP A 513 -4.61 48.65 -21.28
N LYS A 514 -4.90 49.03 -20.04
CA LYS A 514 -4.07 49.97 -19.28
C LYS A 514 -2.66 49.42 -19.02
N VAL A 515 -2.53 48.17 -18.55
CA VAL A 515 -1.23 47.53 -18.32
C VAL A 515 -0.42 47.40 -19.61
N ILE A 516 -1.08 47.09 -20.72
CA ILE A 516 -0.45 46.99 -22.05
C ILE A 516 0.06 48.35 -22.53
N SER A 517 -0.77 49.41 -22.41
CA SER A 517 -0.42 50.76 -22.84
C SER A 517 0.73 51.39 -22.04
N GLU A 518 0.88 51.07 -20.76
CA GLU A 518 1.95 51.60 -19.91
C GLU A 518 3.28 50.83 -20.02
N ASN A 519 3.28 49.66 -20.66
CA ASN A 519 4.46 48.82 -20.85
C ASN A 519 4.80 48.61 -22.36
N PRO A 520 4.98 49.68 -23.15
CA PRO A 520 5.10 49.59 -24.61
C PRO A 520 6.37 48.85 -25.08
N LYS A 521 7.49 48.97 -24.33
CA LYS A 521 8.75 48.25 -24.66
C LYS A 521 8.59 46.74 -24.53
N GLN A 522 7.92 46.28 -23.48
CA GLN A 522 7.66 44.86 -23.24
C GLN A 522 6.61 44.34 -24.21
N LEU A 523 5.68 45.20 -24.65
CA LEU A 523 4.69 44.85 -25.66
C LEU A 523 5.36 44.65 -27.03
N GLU A 524 6.30 45.51 -27.38
CA GLU A 524 7.10 45.41 -28.60
C GLU A 524 7.99 44.16 -28.61
N GLN A 525 8.62 43.84 -27.47
CA GLN A 525 9.40 42.60 -27.31
C GLN A 525 8.53 41.33 -27.36
N TYR A 526 7.32 41.38 -26.81
CA TYR A 526 6.35 40.29 -26.90
C TYR A 526 5.85 40.12 -28.34
N ARG A 527 5.55 41.23 -29.04
CA ARG A 527 5.20 41.24 -30.47
C ARG A 527 6.34 40.73 -31.36
N GLY A 528 7.59 41.00 -30.98
CA GLY A 528 8.82 40.49 -31.58
C GLY A 528 9.18 39.02 -31.26
N GLY A 529 8.28 38.26 -30.61
CA GLY A 529 8.40 36.81 -30.47
C GLY A 529 8.85 36.29 -29.10
N LYS A 530 9.11 37.16 -28.11
CA LYS A 530 9.43 36.73 -26.74
C LYS A 530 8.16 36.40 -25.95
N THR A 531 7.55 35.26 -26.24
CA THR A 531 6.24 34.82 -25.69
C THR A 531 6.23 34.64 -24.16
N LYS A 532 7.38 34.39 -23.52
CA LYS A 532 7.51 34.32 -22.05
C LYS A 532 7.14 35.62 -21.31
N LEU A 533 7.05 36.75 -22.02
CA LEU A 533 6.59 38.03 -21.45
C LEU A 533 5.08 38.04 -21.12
N GLN A 534 4.30 37.01 -21.51
CA GLN A 534 2.93 36.83 -21.00
C GLN A 534 2.89 36.80 -19.46
N GLY A 535 3.83 36.10 -18.83
CA GLY A 535 3.94 36.07 -17.37
C GLY A 535 4.25 37.44 -16.76
N PHE A 536 4.96 38.31 -17.50
CA PHE A 536 5.26 39.69 -17.07
C PHE A 536 4.01 40.57 -17.09
N PHE A 537 3.20 40.53 -18.16
CA PHE A 537 1.94 41.28 -18.23
C PHE A 537 0.92 40.79 -17.20
N ALA A 538 0.82 39.47 -17.01
CA ALA A 538 0.04 38.88 -15.93
C ALA A 538 0.54 39.43 -14.58
N GLY A 539 1.86 39.43 -14.34
CA GLY A 539 2.47 39.97 -13.11
C GLY A 539 2.21 41.47 -12.88
N GLN A 540 2.22 42.31 -13.92
CA GLN A 540 1.94 43.75 -13.81
C GLN A 540 0.45 44.04 -13.55
N TRP A 541 -0.43 43.28 -14.18
CA TRP A 541 -1.86 43.30 -13.87
C TRP A 541 -2.11 42.90 -12.41
N TRP A 542 -1.41 41.85 -11.95
CA TRP A 542 -1.41 41.39 -10.57
C TRP A 542 -0.93 42.44 -9.56
N PHE A 543 0.18 43.13 -9.83
CA PHE A 543 0.75 44.13 -8.92
C PHE A 543 -0.20 45.32 -8.67
N ARG A 544 -1.09 45.61 -9.63
CA ARG A 544 -2.12 46.66 -9.51
C ARG A 544 -3.36 46.18 -8.78
N PHE A 545 -3.64 44.88 -8.80
CA PHE A 545 -4.66 44.23 -7.99
C PHE A 545 -4.25 44.07 -6.52
N ASP A 546 -2.95 43.87 -6.24
CA ASP A 546 -2.43 43.64 -4.88
C ASP A 546 -2.52 44.89 -3.97
N PHE A 547 -2.58 46.10 -4.53
CA PHE A 547 -2.87 47.33 -3.77
C PHE A 547 -4.32 47.39 -3.23
N ALA A 548 -5.21 46.54 -3.73
CA ALA A 548 -6.59 46.37 -3.27
C ALA A 548 -6.79 45.12 -2.39
N GLY A 549 -5.71 44.45 -1.97
CA GLY A 549 -5.75 43.44 -0.90
C GLY A 549 -6.40 42.09 -1.24
N LEU A 550 -6.37 41.65 -2.49
CA LEU A 550 -6.92 40.34 -2.90
C LEU A 550 -5.92 39.56 -3.77
N ARG A 551 -5.56 38.34 -3.36
CA ARG A 551 -4.74 37.41 -4.15
C ARG A 551 -5.61 36.31 -4.79
N PRO A 552 -5.72 36.23 -6.12
CA PRO A 552 -6.46 35.12 -6.74
C PRO A 552 -5.65 33.85 -7.08
N LEU A 553 -6.37 32.72 -7.08
CA LEU A 553 -6.01 31.55 -7.87
C LEU A 553 -5.95 31.90 -9.36
N MET A 554 -5.10 31.18 -10.10
CA MET A 554 -5.22 31.06 -11.56
C MET A 554 -6.59 30.50 -11.91
N VAL A 555 -7.46 31.36 -12.44
CA VAL A 555 -8.60 30.96 -13.26
C VAL A 555 -8.09 30.98 -14.69
N THR A 556 -7.95 29.81 -15.32
CA THR A 556 -7.74 29.72 -16.76
C THR A 556 -9.05 30.11 -17.46
N PRO A 557 -9.06 31.14 -18.31
CA PRO A 557 -10.18 31.33 -19.21
C PRO A 557 -10.07 30.33 -20.37
N PRO A 558 -11.14 29.68 -20.82
CA PRO A 558 -11.22 29.24 -22.21
C PRO A 558 -11.59 30.47 -23.06
N ALA A 559 -11.23 30.61 -24.34
CA ALA A 559 -11.01 29.57 -25.32
C ALA A 559 -10.13 30.14 -26.45
N ARG A 560 -9.13 29.38 -26.86
CA ARG A 560 -8.53 29.52 -28.19
C ARG A 560 -9.54 28.99 -29.21
N LYS A 561 -9.63 29.59 -30.40
CA LYS A 561 -10.31 28.94 -31.54
C LYS A 561 -9.32 27.97 -32.17
N VAL A 562 -9.63 26.68 -32.16
CA VAL A 562 -8.79 25.63 -32.75
C VAL A 562 -9.48 25.09 -34.00
N MET A 563 -8.83 25.27 -35.15
CA MET A 563 -9.29 24.75 -36.43
C MET A 563 -8.52 23.47 -36.75
N VAL A 564 -9.24 22.36 -36.92
CA VAL A 564 -8.65 21.05 -37.21
C VAL A 564 -9.01 20.61 -38.63
N VAL A 565 -8.00 20.42 -39.47
CA VAL A 565 -8.14 19.90 -40.84
C VAL A 565 -7.66 18.45 -40.84
N ALA A 566 -8.53 17.49 -41.19
CA ALA A 566 -8.19 16.07 -41.15
C ALA A 566 -8.39 15.37 -42.51
N ASP A 567 -7.37 14.59 -42.92
CA ASP A 567 -7.42 13.62 -44.04
C ASP A 567 -7.80 12.22 -43.52
N PRO A 568 -8.62 11.41 -44.24
CA PRO A 568 -9.12 10.08 -43.84
C PRO A 568 -8.12 8.95 -43.50
N ALA A 569 -6.83 9.21 -43.29
CA ALA A 569 -5.84 8.16 -42.97
C ALA A 569 -5.94 7.64 -41.50
N PRO A 570 -5.67 6.34 -41.22
CA PRO A 570 -5.74 5.77 -39.86
C PRO A 570 -4.83 6.45 -38.83
N HIS A 571 -3.65 6.92 -39.25
CA HIS A 571 -2.73 7.66 -38.39
C HIS A 571 -3.25 9.06 -38.04
N SER A 572 -4.05 9.66 -38.92
CA SER A 572 -4.71 10.95 -38.68
C SER A 572 -5.79 10.83 -37.61
N ALA A 573 -6.42 9.66 -37.44
CA ALA A 573 -7.44 9.45 -36.42
C ALA A 573 -6.90 9.54 -34.98
N ALA A 574 -5.69 9.04 -34.73
CA ALA A 574 -5.06 9.14 -33.41
C ALA A 574 -4.64 10.58 -33.09
N ALA A 575 -4.16 11.32 -34.09
CA ALA A 575 -3.81 12.72 -33.92
C ALA A 575 -5.06 13.62 -33.80
N LEU A 576 -6.14 13.30 -34.51
CA LEU A 576 -7.44 13.95 -34.36
C LEU A 576 -8.02 13.68 -32.96
N GLN A 577 -7.88 12.45 -32.45
CA GLN A 577 -8.26 12.10 -31.08
C GLN A 577 -7.50 12.96 -30.07
N TYR A 578 -6.19 13.04 -30.23
CA TYR A 578 -5.34 13.84 -29.36
C TYR A 578 -5.77 15.31 -29.38
N ALA A 579 -5.90 15.90 -30.58
CA ALA A 579 -6.29 17.30 -30.76
C ALA A 579 -7.66 17.60 -30.14
N LEU A 580 -8.67 16.76 -30.38
CA LEU A 580 -10.01 16.93 -29.80
C LEU A 580 -10.00 16.73 -28.29
N SER A 581 -9.33 15.71 -27.78
CA SER A 581 -9.24 15.48 -26.33
C SER A 581 -8.55 16.64 -25.62
N HIS A 582 -7.51 17.20 -26.21
CA HIS A 582 -6.83 18.37 -25.67
C HIS A 582 -7.71 19.61 -25.72
N ALA A 583 -8.33 19.89 -26.87
CA ALA A 583 -9.22 21.04 -27.02
C ALA A 583 -10.42 20.96 -26.05
N LEU A 584 -10.99 19.77 -25.83
CA LEU A 584 -12.08 19.57 -24.87
C LEU A 584 -11.60 19.72 -23.41
N LEU A 585 -10.40 19.22 -23.07
CA LEU A 585 -9.81 19.39 -21.73
C LEU A 585 -9.53 20.87 -21.41
N GLU A 586 -9.07 21.62 -22.41
CA GLU A 586 -8.73 23.04 -22.30
C GLU A 586 -9.96 23.97 -22.53
N GLN A 587 -11.12 23.40 -22.86
CA GLN A 587 -12.40 24.08 -23.13
C GLN A 587 -12.37 25.06 -24.33
N ASP A 588 -11.60 24.74 -25.36
CA ASP A 588 -11.42 25.57 -26.56
C ASP A 588 -12.58 25.48 -27.58
N GLU A 589 -12.82 26.54 -28.37
CA GLU A 589 -13.83 26.55 -29.45
C GLU A 589 -13.29 25.80 -30.68
N LEU A 590 -14.11 24.89 -31.25
CA LEU A 590 -13.65 23.94 -32.27
C LEU A 590 -14.25 24.22 -33.65
N ILE A 591 -13.38 24.36 -34.66
CA ILE A 591 -13.75 24.43 -36.08
C ILE A 591 -13.21 23.19 -36.78
N LEU A 592 -14.10 22.38 -37.36
CA LEU A 592 -13.71 21.16 -38.08
C LEU A 592 -13.79 21.37 -39.59
N LEU A 593 -12.67 21.16 -40.28
CA LEU A 593 -12.55 21.25 -41.75
C LEU A 593 -12.24 19.88 -42.35
N HIS A 594 -12.94 19.55 -43.44
CA HIS A 594 -12.73 18.31 -44.20
C HIS A 594 -12.15 18.59 -45.59
N VAL A 595 -11.18 17.76 -45.99
CA VAL A 595 -10.69 17.68 -47.37
C VAL A 595 -11.20 16.35 -47.93
N GLU A 596 -12.07 16.43 -48.94
CA GLU A 596 -12.69 15.24 -49.53
C GLU A 596 -11.64 14.37 -50.23
N ASN A 597 -11.52 13.11 -49.81
CA ASN A 597 -11.19 12.04 -50.73
C ASN A 597 -11.94 10.76 -50.36
N THR A 598 -12.88 10.41 -51.23
CA THR A 598 -13.87 9.34 -51.08
C THR A 598 -13.20 7.97 -51.24
N SER A 599 -13.17 7.13 -50.20
CA SER A 599 -13.48 5.67 -50.28
C SER A 599 -13.04 4.77 -49.10
N SER A 600 -12.38 5.22 -48.03
CA SER A 600 -11.85 4.26 -47.02
C SER A 600 -11.83 4.76 -45.57
N TRP A 601 -12.97 4.91 -44.89
CA TRP A 601 -12.98 5.31 -43.47
C TRP A 601 -13.89 4.52 -42.50
N LYS A 602 -14.76 3.62 -42.99
CA LYS A 602 -15.75 2.91 -42.14
C LYS A 602 -15.14 2.07 -40.99
N ASN A 603 -13.92 1.54 -41.12
CA ASN A 603 -13.31 0.69 -40.08
C ASN A 603 -12.55 1.46 -38.98
N THR A 604 -12.12 2.69 -39.25
CA THR A 604 -11.31 3.50 -38.32
C THR A 604 -12.20 4.16 -37.25
N LEU A 605 -13.42 4.58 -37.62
CA LEU A 605 -14.37 5.23 -36.73
C LEU A 605 -14.83 4.33 -35.57
N THR A 606 -15.07 3.06 -35.87
CA THR A 606 -15.50 2.05 -34.90
C THR A 606 -14.43 1.79 -33.84
N THR A 607 -13.16 2.01 -34.17
CA THR A 607 -12.04 1.89 -33.24
C THR A 607 -11.94 3.12 -32.34
N PHE A 608 -12.24 4.30 -32.88
CA PHE A 608 -12.26 5.57 -32.17
C PHE A 608 -13.35 5.62 -31.09
N LEU A 609 -14.58 5.20 -31.42
CA LEU A 609 -15.73 5.20 -30.50
C LEU A 609 -15.62 4.17 -29.35
N LYS A 610 -14.70 3.20 -29.41
CA LYS A 610 -14.50 2.15 -28.40
C LYS A 610 -13.53 2.53 -27.26
N ARG A 611 -13.03 3.78 -27.21
CA ARG A 611 -12.04 4.20 -26.18
C ARG A 611 -12.64 5.16 -25.12
N PRO A 612 -12.18 5.09 -23.86
CA PRO A 612 -12.97 5.46 -22.67
C PRO A 612 -13.40 6.93 -22.58
N THR A 613 -12.59 7.86 -23.13
CA THR A 613 -12.83 9.31 -23.02
C THR A 613 -13.99 9.83 -23.87
N ILE A 614 -14.37 9.12 -24.93
CA ILE A 614 -15.52 9.45 -25.81
C ILE A 614 -16.64 8.41 -25.66
N ALA A 615 -16.33 7.24 -25.07
CA ALA A 615 -17.27 6.14 -24.88
C ALA A 615 -18.48 6.49 -23.99
N SER A 616 -18.38 7.49 -23.09
CA SER A 616 -19.53 7.96 -22.31
C SER A 616 -20.62 8.58 -23.18
N ALA A 617 -20.27 9.17 -24.33
CA ALA A 617 -21.21 9.67 -25.34
C ALA A 617 -21.70 8.56 -26.29
N ALA A 618 -20.88 7.53 -26.54
CA ALA A 618 -21.22 6.42 -27.42
C ALA A 618 -22.38 5.56 -26.88
N ASN A 619 -22.57 5.47 -25.56
CA ASN A 619 -23.71 4.78 -24.96
C ASN A 619 -25.06 5.50 -25.19
N ALA A 620 -25.06 6.79 -25.56
CA ALA A 620 -26.25 7.51 -26.00
C ALA A 620 -26.51 7.40 -27.53
N MET A 621 -25.57 6.84 -28.28
CA MET A 621 -25.62 6.68 -29.75
C MET A 621 -26.13 5.30 -30.22
N THR A 622 -26.72 4.48 -29.33
CA THR A 622 -27.41 3.24 -29.74
C THR A 622 -28.93 3.42 -29.73
N PRO A 623 -29.55 3.94 -30.82
CA PRO A 623 -30.94 3.63 -31.08
C PRO A 623 -31.04 2.18 -31.61
N ASN A 624 -32.11 1.49 -31.22
CA ASN A 624 -32.52 0.17 -31.70
C ASN A 624 -32.16 -0.06 -33.19
N ILE A 625 -31.46 -1.16 -33.50
CA ILE A 625 -31.22 -1.66 -34.87
C ILE A 625 -32.49 -2.31 -35.45
N SER A 626 -33.66 -1.75 -35.17
CA SER A 626 -34.93 -2.23 -35.73
C SER A 626 -35.77 -1.01 -36.08
N SER A 627 -36.11 -0.90 -37.37
CA SER A 627 -36.79 0.22 -38.06
C SER A 627 -36.00 1.52 -38.14
N GLY A 628 -35.19 1.65 -39.21
CA GLY A 628 -34.61 2.92 -39.59
C GLY A 628 -35.65 3.87 -40.21
N PRO A 629 -35.30 5.15 -40.40
CA PRO A 629 -35.51 5.79 -41.69
C PRO A 629 -34.47 5.26 -42.69
N ASP A 630 -34.87 5.18 -43.95
CA ASP A 630 -34.04 4.87 -45.11
C ASP A 630 -32.71 5.66 -45.08
N TRP A 631 -31.59 4.99 -44.82
CA TRP A 631 -30.23 5.51 -45.08
C TRP A 631 -29.73 5.01 -46.44
N GLY A 632 -30.64 4.99 -47.42
CA GLY A 632 -30.36 4.76 -48.82
C GLY A 632 -30.01 6.08 -49.51
N SER A 633 -28.86 6.08 -50.20
CA SER A 633 -28.25 7.20 -50.94
C SER A 633 -27.42 8.18 -50.09
N THR A 634 -26.11 8.18 -50.39
CA THR A 634 -25.16 9.32 -50.37
C THR A 634 -25.16 10.26 -49.15
N ASP A 635 -24.04 10.18 -48.41
CA ASP A 635 -23.42 11.28 -47.65
C ASP A 635 -24.06 11.73 -46.32
N VAL A 636 -24.07 10.84 -45.32
CA VAL A 636 -24.03 11.32 -43.91
C VAL A 636 -22.59 11.73 -43.58
N ASN A 637 -22.34 13.04 -43.50
CA ASN A 637 -21.01 13.62 -43.37
C ASN A 637 -20.40 13.31 -41.98
N PHE A 638 -19.20 12.74 -41.98
CA PHE A 638 -18.39 12.47 -40.78
C PHE A 638 -18.28 13.67 -39.83
N LEU A 639 -18.24 14.88 -40.39
CA LEU A 639 -18.18 16.13 -39.62
C LEU A 639 -19.38 16.31 -38.70
N ASP A 640 -20.58 15.92 -39.16
CA ASP A 640 -21.80 16.03 -38.36
C ASP A 640 -21.79 15.02 -37.19
N GLN A 641 -21.25 13.82 -37.41
CA GLN A 641 -21.09 12.81 -36.36
C GLN A 641 -20.07 13.24 -35.29
N MET A 642 -18.96 13.85 -35.70
CA MET A 642 -17.91 14.33 -34.79
C MET A 642 -18.34 15.58 -34.01
N LYS A 643 -19.09 16.47 -34.67
CA LYS A 643 -19.73 17.60 -34.01
C LYS A 643 -20.67 17.11 -32.92
N TYR A 644 -21.57 16.18 -33.27
CA TYR A 644 -22.54 15.63 -32.33
C TYR A 644 -21.87 14.90 -31.15
N ALA A 645 -20.83 14.09 -31.40
CA ALA A 645 -20.06 13.44 -30.34
C ALA A 645 -19.36 14.45 -29.39
N SER A 646 -18.84 15.55 -29.94
CA SER A 646 -18.19 16.61 -29.15
C SER A 646 -19.21 17.40 -28.33
N GLU A 647 -20.38 17.71 -28.91
CA GLU A 647 -21.48 18.38 -28.22
C GLU A 647 -22.07 17.52 -27.09
N ILE A 648 -22.14 16.19 -27.24
CA ILE A 648 -22.55 15.30 -26.13
C ILE A 648 -21.48 15.29 -25.03
N ALA A 649 -20.20 15.18 -25.39
CA ALA A 649 -19.12 15.11 -24.42
C ALA A 649 -18.99 16.40 -23.59
N GLN A 650 -19.21 17.56 -24.21
CA GLN A 650 -19.20 18.89 -23.58
C GLN A 650 -20.22 19.83 -24.24
N PRO A 651 -21.48 19.87 -23.75
CA PRO A 651 -22.57 20.62 -24.40
C PRO A 651 -22.42 22.14 -24.34
N LYS A 652 -21.41 22.65 -23.63
CA LYS A 652 -21.12 24.09 -23.48
C LYS A 652 -20.04 24.60 -24.43
N ILE A 653 -19.38 23.72 -25.20
CA ILE A 653 -18.34 24.10 -26.17
C ILE A 653 -19.00 24.28 -27.55
N PRO A 654 -18.91 25.46 -28.20
CA PRO A 654 -19.45 25.65 -29.54
C PRO A 654 -18.61 24.92 -30.59
N VAL A 655 -19.27 24.14 -31.46
CA VAL A 655 -18.61 23.39 -32.56
C VAL A 655 -19.16 23.83 -33.91
N ARG A 656 -18.28 24.28 -34.81
CA ARG A 656 -18.62 24.72 -36.18
C ARG A 656 -18.00 23.81 -37.23
N ILE A 657 -18.70 23.67 -38.36
CA ILE A 657 -18.27 22.89 -39.52
C ILE A 657 -18.20 23.83 -40.71
N GLU A 658 -17.09 23.82 -41.45
CA GLU A 658 -16.97 24.50 -42.74
C GLU A 658 -16.44 23.53 -43.82
N LYS A 659 -16.94 23.69 -45.06
CA LYS A 659 -16.57 22.86 -46.23
C LYS A 659 -15.84 23.75 -47.24
N ILE A 660 -14.70 23.28 -47.78
CA ILE A 660 -13.90 24.02 -48.77
C ILE A 660 -13.85 23.21 -50.06
N ASP A 661 -14.23 23.83 -51.18
CA ASP A 661 -14.17 23.25 -52.54
C ASP A 661 -12.97 23.86 -53.30
N PRO A 662 -12.03 23.05 -53.81
CA PRO A 662 -10.78 23.56 -54.36
C PRO A 662 -10.89 23.82 -55.86
N ASP A 663 -11.26 25.03 -56.28
CA ASP A 663 -11.07 25.45 -57.68
C ASP A 663 -10.76 26.95 -57.79
N GLY A 664 -9.60 27.29 -58.37
CA GLY A 664 -9.33 28.63 -58.93
C GLY A 664 -8.09 29.38 -58.45
N LYS A 665 -6.92 28.99 -58.96
CA LYS A 665 -5.73 29.80 -59.33
C LYS A 665 -5.60 31.21 -58.71
N ASP A 666 -4.72 31.39 -57.73
CA ASP A 666 -3.44 32.09 -57.91
C ASP A 666 -2.57 32.03 -56.64
N LYS A 667 -1.27 31.85 -56.89
CA LYS A 667 -0.16 31.50 -55.99
C LYS A 667 -0.15 32.23 -54.63
N ALA A 668 -0.16 31.47 -53.53
CA ALA A 668 0.19 31.96 -52.20
C ALA A 668 1.35 31.18 -51.53
N THR A 669 2.27 31.97 -50.97
CA THR A 669 3.46 31.60 -50.20
C THR A 669 3.10 30.85 -48.92
N VAL A 670 3.80 29.75 -48.63
CA VAL A 670 3.66 28.94 -47.41
C VAL A 670 3.87 29.78 -46.15
N ILE A 671 2.89 29.77 -45.23
CA ILE A 671 3.07 30.27 -43.86
C ILE A 671 2.47 29.26 -42.86
N LEU A 672 3.33 28.49 -42.17
CA LEU A 672 3.02 27.93 -40.86
C LEU A 672 2.98 29.09 -39.86
N SER A 673 1.82 29.71 -39.65
CA SER A 673 1.65 30.68 -38.58
C SER A 673 0.24 30.69 -38.02
N LYS A 674 0.17 30.92 -36.71
CA LYS A 674 -1.00 31.42 -36.00
C LYS A 674 -1.46 32.69 -36.71
N SER A 675 -2.60 32.66 -37.40
CA SER A 675 -3.15 33.88 -38.02
C SER A 675 -3.53 34.84 -36.90
N LYS A 676 -2.67 35.84 -36.65
CA LYS A 676 -2.86 36.84 -35.59
C LYS A 676 -4.11 37.70 -35.83
N ASP A 677 -4.63 37.75 -37.06
CA ASP A 677 -5.73 38.64 -37.43
C ASP A 677 -7.11 38.01 -37.21
N LEU A 678 -7.21 36.67 -37.07
CA LEU A 678 -8.49 35.95 -36.85
C LEU A 678 -8.58 35.23 -35.49
N GLY A 679 -7.47 35.15 -34.74
CA GLY A 679 -7.44 34.50 -33.42
C GLY A 679 -7.57 32.97 -33.45
N ILE A 680 -7.28 32.33 -34.60
CA ILE A 680 -7.41 30.88 -34.80
C ILE A 680 -6.04 30.20 -34.77
N ASP A 681 -5.93 29.12 -34.00
CA ASP A 681 -4.85 28.14 -34.04
C ASP A 681 -5.21 27.02 -35.03
N LEU A 682 -4.41 26.82 -36.08
CA LEU A 682 -4.67 25.83 -37.13
C LEU A 682 -3.83 24.56 -36.92
N ILE A 683 -4.50 23.41 -36.82
CA ILE A 683 -3.88 22.07 -36.75
C ILE A 683 -4.28 21.30 -38.01
N ILE A 684 -3.31 20.97 -38.86
CA ILE A 684 -3.52 20.18 -40.09
C ILE A 684 -2.96 18.78 -39.88
N ILE A 685 -3.76 17.74 -40.15
CA ILE A 685 -3.43 16.34 -39.91
C ILE A 685 -3.69 15.51 -41.19
N GLY A 686 -2.62 15.05 -41.85
CA GLY A 686 -2.73 14.17 -43.01
C GLY A 686 -1.39 13.69 -43.55
N GLN A 687 -1.42 12.75 -44.50
CA GLN A 687 -0.19 12.26 -45.14
C GLN A 687 0.32 13.23 -46.21
N LYS A 688 1.65 13.31 -46.34
CA LYS A 688 2.39 14.28 -47.14
C LYS A 688 1.99 14.36 -48.63
N ARG A 689 1.26 13.39 -49.18
CA ARG A 689 0.86 13.32 -50.60
C ARG A 689 -0.59 13.68 -50.90
N SER A 690 -1.54 13.46 -49.98
CA SER A 690 -2.95 13.90 -50.11
C SER A 690 -3.09 15.38 -49.79
N LEU A 691 -2.36 15.84 -48.77
CA LEU A 691 -2.31 17.25 -48.39
C LEU A 691 -1.49 18.09 -49.36
N SER A 692 -0.49 17.53 -50.06
CA SER A 692 0.27 18.33 -51.02
C SER A 692 -0.60 18.83 -52.17
N SER A 693 -1.54 18.04 -52.69
CA SER A 693 -2.42 18.49 -53.77
C SER A 693 -3.55 19.40 -53.32
N ALA A 694 -4.06 19.24 -52.09
CA ALA A 694 -5.11 20.08 -51.53
C ALA A 694 -4.60 21.39 -50.90
N ILE A 695 -3.33 21.45 -50.48
CA ILE A 695 -2.68 22.65 -49.90
C ILE A 695 -1.89 23.44 -50.97
N LEU A 696 -1.60 22.85 -52.14
CA LEU A 696 -0.96 23.55 -53.28
C LEU A 696 -1.96 24.19 -54.28
N GLY A 697 -3.27 24.08 -54.04
CA GLY A 697 -4.34 24.64 -54.89
C GLY A 697 -4.87 25.95 -54.36
#